data_AF-A0A8C1SBS7-F1
#
_entry.id   AF-A0A8C1SBS7-F1
#
_cell.length_a   1.000
_cell.length_b   1.000
_cell.length_c   1.000
_cell.angle_alpha   90.00
_cell.angle_beta   90.00
_cell.angle_gamma   90.00
#
_symmetry.space_group_name_H-M   'P 1'
#
loop_
_entity.id
_entity.type
_entity.pdbx_description
1 polymer ?
#
loop_
_entity_poly.entity_id
_entity_poly.type
_entity_poly.pdbx_seq_one_letter_code
_entity_poly.pdbx_strand_id
1 'polypeptide(L)'
;MAATMTSQHHIEGDITLGGLFPVHSRGPAGVPCGEIKKEKGIHRMEAMLYALDQINSDPDLLPNITLGARILDTCSRDTYALEQSLTFVQALIQKDNSDVRCSNGEPPIIPKPERVVGVIGASASSVSIMVANVLRLFAIPQISYASTAPELSDNNRYDFFSRVVPPDSFQAQAMVDIVKAMGWNYVSTLASEGNYGESGVDAFIQISREAGGLCIAQTIKIPREPRPGEFDKIIKRLMETSNARGVIIFANEDDIKRVLEAAKKANLTGHFLFVGSDSWGAKNSPILNLEDVAEGAVTILPKRASIDGFDQYFTTRSLENNRRNIWFAEFWEDDFKCKLTRPGIRGNSGLRKCTGEERISRDSAYEQEGKVQFVIDAVYAMAHALHSMHIDLCPGSMGICDKMDPVDGRMLLSYIRAVNFNGSAGTGVMFNENGDAPGRYDIFQYQLSNTTNSGYKIIGQWTNHLRLNAEDMQWSGGDKLVPDSVCSFPCESGERKRMVKGVPCCWHCELCDGYQYLLDEFNCDTCPFDMRPTPNRTSCRPTPIIKLEWSSPWAIIPVFLAVLGILATSGVIITFIRFNDTPIVRASGRELSYVLLTGIFLIYLITFLMIAEPSMVVCAFRRLFLGLGMSISYSAMLTKTNRIYRIFEQGKKSVTPPKFISPSSQLIITFILISVQLLGVFIWFGVVPPHTTVDFDELRPPNPEYARGILKCDMSDLSLIGCLSYSMVLMVTCTVYAIKSRGVPETFNEAKPIGFTMYTTCIIWLAFVPIFFGTSQSTEKMFIQTTTLTVSMSLSATVSLGMLYIPKVYVIIFHPEQNVQKRKRSFKAVVQAATVSTHLSQKSSDKINGFFVMWNSHISFETENMCSL
;
A
#
# COMPACT_ATOMS: atom_id res chain seq x y z
N MET A 1 -43.08 -39.65 -41.83
CA MET A 1 -44.28 -39.10 -41.18
C MET A 1 -44.05 -39.20 -39.68
N ALA A 2 -43.57 -38.13 -39.06
CA ALA A 2 -43.44 -38.05 -37.61
C ALA A 2 -44.84 -37.91 -37.01
N ALA A 3 -45.18 -38.75 -36.04
CA ALA A 3 -46.40 -38.61 -35.27
C ALA A 3 -46.41 -37.20 -34.66
N THR A 4 -47.46 -36.43 -34.93
CA THR A 4 -47.79 -35.19 -34.25
C THR A 4 -47.86 -35.50 -32.75
N MET A 5 -46.79 -35.23 -32.00
CA MET A 5 -46.83 -35.27 -30.54
C MET A 5 -47.87 -34.22 -30.14
N THR A 6 -48.98 -34.69 -29.57
CA THR A 6 -50.02 -33.84 -29.00
C THR A 6 -49.38 -32.94 -27.94
N SER A 7 -49.33 -31.62 -28.21
CA SER A 7 -48.65 -30.61 -27.38
C SER A 7 -49.50 -30.07 -26.24
N GLN A 8 -50.72 -30.57 -26.08
CA GLN A 8 -51.71 -30.05 -25.13
C GLN A 8 -52.39 -31.18 -24.34
N HIS A 9 -52.61 -30.94 -23.05
CA HIS A 9 -53.40 -31.75 -22.14
C HIS A 9 -54.58 -30.92 -21.63
N HIS A 10 -55.79 -31.48 -21.63
CA HIS A 10 -57.02 -30.77 -21.29
C HIS A 10 -57.85 -31.55 -20.26
N ILE A 11 -58.47 -30.80 -19.35
CA ILE A 11 -59.32 -31.24 -18.26
C ILE A 11 -60.55 -30.34 -18.25
N GLU A 12 -61.72 -30.96 -18.33
CA GLU A 12 -63.00 -30.27 -18.29
C GLU A 12 -63.27 -29.70 -16.89
N GLY A 13 -63.90 -28.52 -16.85
CA GLY A 13 -64.41 -27.87 -15.66
C GLY A 13 -65.22 -26.63 -16.04
N ASP A 14 -65.93 -26.05 -15.08
CA ASP A 14 -66.75 -24.84 -15.30
C ASP A 14 -65.88 -23.61 -15.58
N ILE A 15 -64.71 -23.53 -14.96
CA ILE A 15 -63.69 -22.48 -15.20
C ILE A 15 -62.37 -23.13 -15.60
N THR A 16 -61.81 -22.75 -16.75
CA THR A 16 -60.55 -23.32 -17.25
C THR A 16 -59.34 -22.44 -16.97
N LEU A 17 -58.33 -23.03 -16.33
CA LEU A 17 -57.01 -22.41 -16.14
C LEU A 17 -56.00 -22.86 -17.20
N GLY A 18 -55.18 -21.95 -17.71
CA GLY A 18 -54.06 -22.29 -18.57
C GLY A 18 -52.86 -22.75 -17.74
N GLY A 19 -52.12 -23.76 -18.20
CA GLY A 19 -50.88 -24.20 -17.58
C GLY A 19 -49.72 -24.21 -18.57
N LEU A 20 -48.58 -23.63 -18.19
CA LEU A 20 -47.37 -23.61 -19.02
C LEU A 20 -46.20 -24.27 -18.30
N PHE A 21 -45.91 -25.52 -18.66
CA PHE A 21 -44.85 -26.31 -18.03
C PHE A 21 -43.75 -26.70 -19.03
N PRO A 22 -42.48 -26.78 -18.62
CA PRO A 22 -41.40 -27.28 -19.46
C PRO A 22 -41.33 -28.80 -19.38
N VAL A 23 -42.32 -29.48 -20.00
CA VAL A 23 -42.39 -30.95 -19.99
C VAL A 23 -41.18 -31.53 -20.70
N HIS A 24 -40.75 -30.92 -21.81
CA HIS A 24 -39.52 -31.29 -22.51
C HIS A 24 -38.39 -30.25 -22.37
N SER A 25 -37.16 -30.73 -22.54
CA SER A 25 -35.97 -29.92 -22.75
C SER A 25 -35.97 -29.26 -24.12
N ARG A 26 -35.05 -28.31 -24.34
CA ARG A 26 -34.90 -27.66 -25.65
C ARG A 26 -34.30 -28.66 -26.64
N GLY A 27 -34.94 -28.84 -27.78
CA GLY A 27 -34.45 -29.74 -28.83
C GLY A 27 -33.22 -29.17 -29.57
N PRO A 28 -32.42 -30.03 -30.23
CA PRO A 28 -31.36 -29.59 -31.14
C PRO A 28 -31.93 -28.81 -32.33
N ALA A 29 -31.06 -28.12 -33.07
CA ALA A 29 -31.48 -27.28 -34.20
C ALA A 29 -32.40 -28.04 -35.18
N GLY A 30 -33.60 -27.50 -35.42
CA GLY A 30 -34.63 -28.10 -36.29
C GLY A 30 -35.67 -28.96 -35.58
N VAL A 31 -35.45 -29.35 -34.32
CA VAL A 31 -36.43 -30.10 -33.49
C VAL A 31 -36.94 -29.18 -32.37
N PRO A 32 -38.26 -28.99 -32.21
CA PRO A 32 -38.79 -28.04 -31.23
C PRO A 32 -38.52 -28.46 -29.78
N CYS A 33 -38.63 -29.75 -29.48
CA CYS A 33 -38.57 -30.31 -28.13
C CYS A 33 -37.53 -31.43 -28.06
N GLY A 34 -36.84 -31.54 -26.93
CA GLY A 34 -35.85 -32.57 -26.63
C GLY A 34 -36.42 -33.67 -25.73
N GLU A 35 -35.57 -34.24 -24.88
CA GLU A 35 -35.94 -35.26 -23.90
C GLU A 35 -36.88 -34.72 -22.81
N ILE A 36 -37.70 -35.60 -22.24
CA ILE A 36 -38.65 -35.30 -21.16
C ILE A 36 -37.93 -34.90 -19.86
N LYS A 37 -38.48 -33.93 -19.15
CA LYS A 37 -37.98 -33.44 -17.86
C LYS A 37 -38.80 -34.03 -16.73
N LYS A 38 -38.24 -35.03 -16.05
CA LYS A 38 -38.85 -35.69 -14.88
C LYS A 38 -39.26 -34.70 -13.77
N GLU A 39 -38.27 -34.09 -13.13
CA GLU A 39 -38.47 -33.21 -11.98
C GLU A 39 -39.06 -31.86 -12.40
N LYS A 40 -38.38 -31.12 -13.29
CA LYS A 40 -38.74 -29.74 -13.64
C LYS A 40 -39.99 -29.62 -14.53
N GLY A 41 -40.40 -30.73 -15.15
CA GLY A 41 -41.55 -30.81 -16.05
C GLY A 41 -42.71 -31.55 -15.40
N ILE A 42 -42.60 -32.88 -15.29
CA ILE A 42 -43.70 -33.75 -14.87
C ILE A 42 -44.11 -33.54 -13.42
N HIS A 43 -43.19 -33.42 -12.46
CA HIS A 43 -43.59 -33.17 -11.06
C HIS A 43 -44.39 -31.86 -10.94
N ARG A 44 -43.98 -30.82 -11.67
CA ARG A 44 -44.67 -29.51 -11.64
C ARG A 44 -46.04 -29.55 -12.32
N MET A 45 -46.15 -30.23 -13.45
CA MET A 45 -47.43 -30.43 -14.12
C MET A 45 -48.40 -31.22 -13.23
N GLU A 46 -47.94 -32.34 -12.67
CA GLU A 46 -48.73 -33.15 -11.74
C GLU A 46 -49.09 -32.40 -10.47
N ALA A 47 -48.26 -31.45 -10.02
CA ALA A 47 -48.58 -30.58 -8.89
C ALA A 47 -49.78 -29.67 -9.17
N MET A 48 -49.93 -29.16 -10.39
CA MET A 48 -51.14 -28.44 -10.80
C MET A 48 -52.36 -29.35 -10.80
N LEU A 49 -52.23 -30.59 -11.30
CA LEU A 49 -53.34 -31.56 -11.31
C LEU A 49 -53.77 -31.92 -9.88
N TYR A 50 -52.79 -32.19 -9.01
CA TYR A 50 -53.02 -32.43 -7.60
C TYR A 50 -53.74 -31.26 -6.94
N ALA A 51 -53.28 -30.02 -7.16
CA ALA A 51 -53.91 -28.84 -6.58
C ALA A 51 -55.38 -28.68 -7.04
N LEU A 52 -55.66 -28.88 -8.33
CA LEU A 52 -57.02 -28.85 -8.86
C LEU A 52 -57.91 -29.94 -8.22
N ASP A 53 -57.39 -31.15 -8.05
CA ASP A 53 -58.13 -32.24 -7.43
C ASP A 53 -58.44 -31.94 -5.95
N GLN A 54 -57.50 -31.32 -5.23
CA GLN A 54 -57.74 -30.87 -3.85
C GLN A 54 -58.79 -29.77 -3.78
N ILE A 55 -58.68 -28.73 -4.63
CA ILE A 55 -59.62 -27.60 -4.66
C ILE A 55 -61.03 -28.07 -5.03
N ASN A 56 -61.16 -28.91 -6.07
CA ASN A 56 -62.47 -29.41 -6.50
C ASN A 56 -63.12 -30.37 -5.48
N SER A 57 -62.34 -30.88 -4.52
CA SER A 57 -62.83 -31.72 -3.42
C SER A 57 -63.12 -30.92 -2.14
N ASP A 58 -62.71 -29.65 -2.09
CA ASP A 58 -62.85 -28.77 -0.93
C ASP A 58 -64.26 -28.15 -0.91
N PRO A 59 -65.08 -28.40 0.14
CA PRO A 59 -66.41 -27.82 0.23
C PRO A 59 -66.41 -26.32 0.57
N ASP A 60 -65.31 -25.80 1.13
CA ASP A 60 -65.22 -24.40 1.58
C ASP A 60 -64.71 -23.47 0.46
N LEU A 61 -63.89 -23.99 -0.47
CA LEU A 61 -63.30 -23.23 -1.56
C LEU A 61 -63.98 -23.54 -2.90
N LEU A 62 -64.68 -22.54 -3.46
CA LEU A 62 -65.44 -22.65 -4.73
C LEU A 62 -66.53 -23.76 -4.72
N PRO A 63 -67.49 -23.74 -3.78
CA PRO A 63 -68.53 -24.76 -3.72
C PRO A 63 -69.39 -24.79 -4.99
N ASN A 64 -69.59 -25.98 -5.55
CA ASN A 64 -70.33 -26.22 -6.81
C ASN A 64 -69.75 -25.53 -8.05
N ILE A 65 -68.46 -25.19 -8.05
CA ILE A 65 -67.74 -24.72 -9.23
C ILE A 65 -66.51 -25.60 -9.41
N THR A 66 -66.38 -26.22 -10.57
CA THR A 66 -65.23 -27.07 -10.89
C THR A 66 -64.17 -26.28 -11.67
N LEU A 67 -62.91 -26.39 -11.24
CA LEU A 67 -61.77 -25.86 -11.97
C LEU A 67 -61.21 -26.91 -12.93
N GLY A 68 -61.24 -26.58 -14.22
CA GLY A 68 -60.61 -27.31 -15.31
C GLY A 68 -59.23 -26.74 -15.65
N ALA A 69 -58.53 -27.38 -16.57
CA ALA A 69 -57.21 -26.91 -17.00
C ALA A 69 -56.86 -27.26 -18.43
N ARG A 70 -56.13 -26.36 -19.08
CA ARG A 70 -55.49 -26.58 -20.38
C ARG A 70 -53.99 -26.36 -20.25
N ILE A 71 -53.25 -27.46 -20.24
CA ILE A 71 -51.81 -27.49 -20.00
C ILE A 71 -51.08 -27.65 -21.33
N LEU A 72 -50.14 -26.75 -21.62
CA LEU A 72 -49.29 -26.77 -22.80
C LEU A 72 -47.83 -26.99 -22.41
N ASP A 73 -47.12 -27.70 -23.29
CA ASP A 73 -45.67 -27.83 -23.18
C ASP A 73 -44.96 -26.59 -23.76
N THR A 74 -44.02 -26.06 -23.00
CA THR A 74 -43.17 -24.93 -23.41
C THR A 74 -41.87 -25.37 -24.10
N CYS A 75 -41.49 -26.64 -23.98
CA CYS A 75 -40.22 -27.20 -24.48
C CYS A 75 -38.98 -26.39 -24.09
N SER A 76 -39.06 -25.65 -22.97
CA SER A 76 -38.02 -24.74 -22.50
C SER A 76 -37.55 -23.72 -23.56
N ARG A 77 -38.42 -23.36 -24.51
CA ARG A 77 -38.10 -22.47 -25.63
C ARG A 77 -39.16 -21.37 -25.76
N ASP A 78 -38.72 -20.13 -25.68
CA ASP A 78 -39.55 -18.92 -25.73
C ASP A 78 -40.40 -18.81 -27.01
N THR A 79 -39.81 -19.00 -28.19
CA THR A 79 -40.56 -18.91 -29.45
C THR A 79 -41.65 -19.97 -29.58
N TYR A 80 -41.37 -21.19 -29.11
CA TYR A 80 -42.31 -22.31 -29.18
C TYR A 80 -43.45 -22.12 -28.16
N ALA A 81 -43.11 -21.75 -26.93
CA ALA A 81 -44.08 -21.46 -25.89
C ALA A 81 -45.02 -20.30 -26.27
N LEU A 82 -44.49 -19.26 -26.93
CA LEU A 82 -45.29 -18.16 -27.47
C LEU A 82 -46.31 -18.66 -28.50
N GLU A 83 -45.87 -19.47 -29.47
CA GLU A 83 -46.74 -20.07 -30.49
C GLU A 83 -47.85 -20.93 -29.85
N GLN A 84 -47.50 -21.78 -28.88
CA GLN A 84 -48.49 -22.58 -28.16
C GLN A 84 -49.44 -21.70 -27.35
N SER A 85 -48.96 -20.62 -26.71
CA SER A 85 -49.79 -19.73 -25.89
C SER A 85 -50.84 -18.96 -26.69
N LEU A 86 -50.65 -18.78 -28.01
CA LEU A 86 -51.69 -18.23 -28.89
C LEU A 86 -52.97 -19.08 -28.87
N THR A 87 -52.88 -20.37 -28.55
CA THR A 87 -54.06 -21.24 -28.44
C THR A 87 -54.95 -20.93 -27.24
N PHE A 88 -54.43 -20.26 -26.20
CA PHE A 88 -55.25 -19.79 -25.07
C PHE A 88 -56.19 -18.65 -25.47
N VAL A 89 -55.78 -17.81 -26.43
CA VAL A 89 -56.54 -16.62 -26.86
C VAL A 89 -57.40 -16.90 -28.10
N GLN A 90 -57.24 -18.04 -28.76
CA GLN A 90 -58.05 -18.44 -29.93
C GLN A 90 -59.56 -18.34 -29.67
N ALA A 91 -60.01 -18.68 -28.45
CA ALA A 91 -61.42 -18.59 -28.04
C ALA A 91 -61.94 -17.14 -27.91
N LEU A 92 -61.05 -16.17 -27.72
CA LEU A 92 -61.37 -14.74 -27.60
C LEU A 92 -61.35 -14.02 -28.95
N ILE A 93 -60.64 -14.57 -29.92
CA ILE A 93 -60.61 -14.06 -31.30
C ILE A 93 -61.87 -14.59 -32.00
N GLN A 94 -62.97 -13.85 -31.88
CA GLN A 94 -64.24 -14.20 -32.53
C GLN A 94 -64.03 -14.36 -34.05
N LYS A 95 -64.36 -15.53 -34.58
CA LYS A 95 -64.72 -15.66 -35.99
C LYS A 95 -66.20 -15.31 -36.12
N ASP A 96 -66.49 -14.35 -36.99
CA ASP A 96 -67.85 -14.03 -37.39
C ASP A 96 -68.40 -15.25 -38.16
N ASN A 97 -69.19 -16.07 -37.47
CA ASN A 97 -69.67 -17.37 -37.97
C ASN A 97 -71.09 -17.26 -38.54
N SER A 98 -71.60 -16.04 -38.77
CA SER A 98 -72.92 -15.77 -39.35
C SER A 98 -73.12 -16.43 -40.73
N ASP A 99 -72.03 -16.72 -41.44
CA ASP A 99 -72.04 -17.21 -42.82
C ASP A 99 -71.92 -18.73 -42.94
N VAL A 100 -71.66 -19.45 -41.84
CA VAL A 100 -71.52 -20.91 -41.86
C VAL A 100 -72.88 -21.55 -41.67
N ARG A 101 -73.40 -22.23 -42.69
CA ARG A 101 -74.62 -23.04 -42.62
C ARG A 101 -74.28 -24.51 -42.83
N CYS A 102 -74.92 -25.40 -42.07
CA CYS A 102 -74.82 -26.83 -42.35
C CYS A 102 -75.55 -27.16 -43.67
N SER A 103 -75.25 -28.31 -44.28
CA SER A 103 -75.83 -28.73 -45.57
C SER A 103 -77.37 -28.83 -45.57
N ASN A 104 -77.96 -28.88 -44.38
CA ASN A 104 -79.37 -28.92 -44.03
C ASN A 104 -79.99 -27.53 -43.71
N GLY A 105 -79.23 -26.44 -43.87
CA GLY A 105 -79.73 -25.06 -43.69
C GLY A 105 -79.84 -24.58 -42.24
N GLU A 106 -79.61 -25.46 -41.27
CA GLU A 106 -79.54 -25.14 -39.84
C GLU A 106 -78.23 -24.42 -39.46
N PRO A 107 -78.25 -23.56 -38.43
CA PRO A 107 -77.04 -23.01 -37.86
C PRO A 107 -76.17 -24.14 -37.28
N PRO A 108 -74.85 -24.15 -37.51
CA PRO A 108 -73.96 -25.14 -36.92
C PRO A 108 -74.00 -25.03 -35.40
N ILE A 109 -74.09 -26.19 -34.74
CA ILE A 109 -73.82 -26.29 -33.30
C ILE A 109 -72.31 -26.11 -33.12
N ILE A 110 -71.89 -24.86 -32.95
CA ILE A 110 -70.50 -24.54 -32.62
C ILE A 110 -70.40 -24.65 -31.08
N PRO A 111 -69.64 -25.62 -30.54
CA PRO A 111 -69.42 -25.67 -29.11
C PRO A 111 -68.83 -24.32 -28.65
N LYS A 112 -69.33 -23.79 -27.53
CA LYS A 112 -68.76 -22.57 -26.94
C LYS A 112 -67.25 -22.80 -26.79
N PRO A 113 -66.39 -21.96 -27.38
CA PRO A 113 -64.96 -22.17 -27.29
C PRO A 113 -64.55 -21.96 -25.83
N GLU A 114 -63.88 -22.96 -25.27
CA GLU A 114 -63.40 -22.96 -23.90
C GLU A 114 -62.43 -21.78 -23.68
N ARG A 115 -62.72 -20.96 -22.67
CA ARG A 115 -61.96 -19.74 -22.40
C ARG A 115 -61.04 -19.95 -21.22
N VAL A 116 -59.77 -19.62 -21.41
CA VAL A 116 -58.79 -19.59 -20.33
C VAL A 116 -58.92 -18.28 -19.57
N VAL A 117 -59.28 -18.34 -18.29
CA VAL A 117 -59.50 -17.13 -17.46
C VAL A 117 -58.22 -16.59 -16.82
N GLY A 118 -57.21 -17.45 -16.66
CA GLY A 118 -55.92 -17.11 -16.07
C GLY A 118 -54.89 -18.19 -16.38
N VAL A 119 -53.61 -17.84 -16.35
CA VAL A 119 -52.51 -18.75 -16.72
C VAL A 119 -51.55 -18.96 -15.54
N ILE A 120 -51.28 -20.22 -15.22
CA ILE A 120 -50.25 -20.63 -14.27
C ILE A 120 -48.97 -20.97 -15.03
N GLY A 121 -47.88 -20.28 -14.70
CA GLY A 121 -46.59 -20.39 -15.39
C GLY A 121 -46.17 -19.07 -16.04
N ALA A 122 -45.18 -19.04 -16.93
CA ALA A 122 -44.30 -20.15 -17.28
C ALA A 122 -43.15 -20.30 -16.26
N SER A 123 -42.33 -21.35 -16.44
CA SER A 123 -41.19 -21.60 -15.56
C SER A 123 -39.98 -20.71 -15.80
N ALA A 124 -39.65 -20.41 -17.06
CA ALA A 124 -38.45 -19.65 -17.41
C ALA A 124 -38.80 -18.17 -17.61
N SER A 125 -37.99 -17.27 -17.06
CA SER A 125 -38.25 -15.83 -17.13
C SER A 125 -38.39 -15.31 -18.56
N SER A 126 -37.55 -15.77 -19.50
CA SER A 126 -37.65 -15.41 -20.92
C SER A 126 -38.97 -15.84 -21.56
N VAL A 127 -39.48 -17.02 -21.19
CA VAL A 127 -40.77 -17.53 -21.67
C VAL A 127 -41.91 -16.69 -21.09
N SER A 128 -41.89 -16.43 -19.78
CA SER A 128 -42.91 -15.60 -19.13
C SER A 128 -42.96 -14.19 -19.70
N ILE A 129 -41.81 -13.58 -20.02
CA ILE A 129 -41.75 -12.27 -20.67
C ILE A 129 -42.46 -12.28 -22.04
N MET A 130 -42.22 -13.30 -22.86
CA MET A 130 -42.87 -13.42 -24.17
C MET A 130 -44.38 -13.68 -24.05
N VAL A 131 -44.79 -14.56 -23.15
CA VAL A 131 -46.18 -14.93 -22.96
C VAL A 131 -46.98 -13.77 -22.34
N ALA A 132 -46.44 -13.09 -21.33
CA ALA A 132 -47.10 -11.96 -20.67
C ALA A 132 -47.42 -10.82 -21.65
N ASN A 133 -46.53 -10.57 -22.63
CA ASN A 133 -46.77 -9.57 -23.68
C ASN A 133 -47.99 -9.88 -24.56
N VAL A 134 -48.35 -11.15 -24.73
CA VAL A 134 -49.56 -11.56 -25.46
C VAL A 134 -50.77 -11.54 -24.54
N LEU A 135 -50.67 -12.16 -23.34
CA LEU A 135 -51.79 -12.30 -22.42
C LEU A 135 -52.35 -10.95 -21.97
N ARG A 136 -51.49 -9.94 -21.78
CA ARG A 136 -51.92 -8.57 -21.42
C ARG A 136 -52.84 -7.93 -22.46
N LEU A 137 -52.69 -8.25 -23.75
CA LEU A 137 -53.53 -7.70 -24.82
C LEU A 137 -54.98 -8.20 -24.72
N PHE A 138 -55.17 -9.38 -24.14
CA PHE A 138 -56.47 -10.01 -23.92
C PHE A 138 -56.91 -9.93 -22.46
N ALA A 139 -56.20 -9.15 -21.64
CA ALA A 139 -56.45 -8.97 -20.21
C ALA A 139 -56.46 -10.29 -19.39
N ILE A 140 -55.66 -11.29 -19.78
CA ILE A 140 -55.59 -12.57 -19.05
C ILE A 140 -54.48 -12.47 -17.98
N PRO A 141 -54.81 -12.56 -16.67
CA PRO A 141 -53.81 -12.55 -15.62
C PRO A 141 -52.95 -13.82 -15.63
N GLN A 142 -51.66 -13.66 -15.33
CA GLN A 142 -50.67 -14.74 -15.29
C GLN A 142 -50.00 -14.79 -13.91
N ILE A 143 -50.02 -15.95 -13.26
CA ILE A 143 -49.29 -16.21 -12.01
C ILE A 143 -48.14 -17.19 -12.28
N SER A 144 -46.90 -16.71 -12.22
CA SER A 144 -45.72 -17.57 -12.37
C SER A 144 -45.28 -18.19 -11.04
N TYR A 145 -44.89 -19.46 -11.11
CA TYR A 145 -44.36 -20.23 -9.97
C TYR A 145 -42.82 -20.29 -9.95
N ALA A 146 -42.13 -19.73 -10.94
CA ALA A 146 -40.67 -19.88 -11.04
C ALA A 146 -39.91 -18.76 -11.77
N SER A 147 -40.57 -17.79 -12.39
CA SER A 147 -39.89 -16.71 -13.14
C SER A 147 -39.47 -15.58 -12.20
N THR A 148 -38.17 -15.39 -12.01
CA THR A 148 -37.61 -14.51 -10.98
C THR A 148 -36.95 -13.23 -11.53
N ALA A 149 -36.92 -13.03 -12.86
CA ALA A 149 -36.29 -11.84 -13.45
C ALA A 149 -36.86 -10.52 -12.89
N PRO A 150 -36.03 -9.51 -12.55
CA PRO A 150 -36.49 -8.24 -11.98
C PRO A 150 -37.36 -7.42 -12.93
N GLU A 151 -37.14 -7.52 -14.25
CA GLU A 151 -37.89 -6.78 -15.28
C GLU A 151 -39.39 -7.05 -15.25
N LEU A 152 -39.81 -8.24 -14.78
CA LEU A 152 -41.22 -8.64 -14.68
C LEU A 152 -41.98 -7.89 -13.58
N SER A 153 -41.29 -7.18 -12.68
CA SER A 153 -41.90 -6.33 -11.65
C SER A 153 -42.33 -4.95 -12.20
N ASP A 154 -41.98 -4.59 -13.44
CA ASP A 154 -42.39 -3.31 -14.04
C ASP A 154 -43.88 -3.35 -14.46
N ASN A 155 -44.74 -2.86 -13.57
CA ASN A 155 -46.18 -2.75 -13.77
C ASN A 155 -46.58 -1.94 -15.02
N ASN A 156 -45.73 -1.07 -15.57
CA ASN A 156 -46.07 -0.35 -16.81
C ASN A 156 -46.04 -1.27 -18.03
N ARG A 157 -45.23 -2.33 -17.97
CA ARG A 157 -45.01 -3.28 -19.07
C ARG A 157 -45.70 -4.62 -18.86
N TYR A 158 -45.80 -5.07 -17.60
CA TYR A 158 -46.31 -6.38 -17.23
C TYR A 158 -47.43 -6.27 -16.18
N ASP A 159 -48.43 -5.43 -16.47
CA ASP A 159 -49.57 -5.11 -15.60
C ASP A 159 -50.39 -6.34 -15.18
N PHE A 160 -50.50 -7.36 -16.03
CA PHE A 160 -51.23 -8.61 -15.76
C PHE A 160 -50.37 -9.76 -15.21
N PHE A 161 -49.11 -9.48 -14.86
CA PHE A 161 -48.20 -10.50 -14.32
C PHE A 161 -48.18 -10.46 -12.78
N SER A 162 -48.11 -11.64 -12.17
CA SER A 162 -47.86 -11.82 -10.75
C SER A 162 -47.06 -13.12 -10.53
N ARG A 163 -46.42 -13.26 -9.37
CA ARG A 163 -45.63 -14.47 -9.08
C ARG A 163 -45.54 -14.77 -7.59
N VAL A 164 -45.60 -16.05 -7.25
CA VAL A 164 -45.49 -16.54 -5.88
C VAL A 164 -44.05 -16.78 -5.42
N VAL A 165 -43.08 -16.46 -6.29
CA VAL A 165 -41.65 -16.49 -5.99
C VAL A 165 -41.09 -15.07 -5.96
N PRO A 166 -40.10 -14.78 -5.09
CA PRO A 166 -39.51 -13.45 -5.01
C PRO A 166 -38.63 -13.13 -6.23
N PRO A 167 -38.52 -11.84 -6.63
CA PRO A 167 -37.57 -11.39 -7.65
C PRO A 167 -36.11 -11.65 -7.31
N ASP A 168 -35.27 -11.76 -8.34
CA ASP A 168 -33.82 -11.84 -8.23
C ASP A 168 -33.19 -10.59 -7.58
N SER A 169 -33.91 -9.46 -7.52
CA SER A 169 -33.44 -8.25 -6.83
C SER A 169 -33.30 -8.47 -5.31
N PHE A 170 -34.23 -9.19 -4.68
CA PHE A 170 -34.10 -9.59 -3.28
C PHE A 170 -32.97 -10.61 -3.07
N GLN A 171 -32.77 -11.50 -4.04
CA GLN A 171 -31.65 -12.44 -4.02
C GLN A 171 -30.30 -11.71 -4.17
N ALA A 172 -30.20 -10.73 -5.07
CA ALA A 172 -29.01 -9.90 -5.20
C ALA A 172 -28.73 -9.12 -3.91
N GLN A 173 -29.77 -8.57 -3.26
CA GLN A 173 -29.63 -7.94 -1.93
C GLN A 173 -29.10 -8.92 -0.89
N ALA A 174 -29.69 -10.12 -0.79
CA ALA A 174 -29.24 -11.14 0.14
C ALA A 174 -27.78 -11.54 -0.11
N MET A 175 -27.36 -11.67 -1.36
CA MET A 175 -25.97 -11.98 -1.72
C MET A 175 -25.00 -10.83 -1.35
N VAL A 176 -25.39 -9.57 -1.54
CA VAL A 176 -24.58 -8.42 -1.08
C VAL A 176 -24.42 -8.44 0.43
N ASP A 177 -25.51 -8.68 1.17
CA ASP A 177 -25.47 -8.76 2.63
C ASP A 177 -24.56 -9.92 3.10
N ILE A 178 -24.62 -11.09 2.44
CA ILE A 178 -23.76 -12.25 2.73
C ILE A 178 -22.29 -11.92 2.51
N VAL A 179 -21.95 -11.34 1.36
CA VAL A 179 -20.57 -10.96 1.00
C VAL A 179 -20.00 -9.95 1.99
N LYS A 180 -20.81 -8.97 2.42
CA LYS A 180 -20.42 -8.00 3.44
C LYS A 180 -20.24 -8.64 4.81
N ALA A 181 -21.12 -9.55 5.20
CA ALA A 181 -20.99 -10.28 6.48
C ALA A 181 -19.75 -11.17 6.53
N MET A 182 -19.28 -11.66 5.37
CA MET A 182 -18.02 -12.39 5.21
C MET A 182 -16.77 -11.50 5.22
N GLY A 183 -16.92 -10.17 5.28
CA GLY A 183 -15.79 -9.23 5.28
C GLY A 183 -15.12 -9.03 3.92
N TRP A 184 -15.72 -9.52 2.83
CA TRP A 184 -15.17 -9.37 1.49
C TRP A 184 -15.43 -7.97 0.94
N ASN A 185 -14.43 -7.39 0.29
CA ASN A 185 -14.52 -6.06 -0.33
C ASN A 185 -14.19 -6.06 -1.83
N TYR A 186 -13.73 -7.18 -2.38
CA TYR A 186 -13.35 -7.30 -3.78
C TYR A 186 -13.77 -8.66 -4.35
N VAL A 187 -14.75 -8.68 -5.25
CA VAL A 187 -15.37 -9.91 -5.77
C VAL A 187 -15.50 -9.86 -7.30
N SER A 188 -15.54 -11.03 -7.93
CA SER A 188 -15.86 -11.17 -9.36
C SER A 188 -17.29 -11.64 -9.55
N THR A 189 -17.94 -11.25 -10.64
CA THR A 189 -19.31 -11.69 -10.97
C THR A 189 -19.33 -12.50 -12.26
N LEU A 190 -20.09 -13.59 -12.28
CA LEU A 190 -20.29 -14.47 -13.42
C LEU A 190 -21.78 -14.67 -13.71
N ALA A 191 -22.20 -14.35 -14.94
CA ALA A 191 -23.60 -14.44 -15.37
C ALA A 191 -23.77 -15.31 -16.61
N SER A 192 -24.80 -16.15 -16.67
CA SER A 192 -25.26 -16.74 -17.94
C SER A 192 -26.00 -15.67 -18.78
N GLU A 193 -25.73 -15.64 -20.08
CA GLU A 193 -26.34 -14.68 -21.01
C GLU A 193 -27.87 -14.84 -21.09
N GLY A 194 -28.59 -13.73 -20.87
CA GLY A 194 -30.05 -13.67 -20.82
C GLY A 194 -30.59 -13.00 -19.55
N ASN A 195 -31.91 -12.77 -19.54
CA ASN A 195 -32.61 -11.90 -18.57
C ASN A 195 -32.59 -12.40 -17.11
N TYR A 196 -32.14 -13.63 -16.84
CA TYR A 196 -31.94 -14.11 -15.47
C TYR A 196 -30.53 -13.76 -14.98
N GLY A 197 -29.50 -14.24 -15.68
CA GLY A 197 -28.11 -14.06 -15.25
C GLY A 197 -27.64 -12.61 -15.30
N GLU A 198 -27.92 -11.90 -16.40
CA GLU A 198 -27.49 -10.51 -16.58
C GLU A 198 -28.22 -9.57 -15.63
N SER A 199 -29.55 -9.63 -15.59
CA SER A 199 -30.36 -8.74 -14.75
C SER A 199 -30.11 -8.99 -13.26
N GLY A 200 -29.79 -10.24 -12.86
CA GLY A 200 -29.37 -10.58 -11.50
C GLY A 200 -28.01 -9.98 -11.12
N VAL A 201 -27.00 -10.07 -11.99
CA VAL A 201 -25.70 -9.43 -11.76
C VAL A 201 -25.80 -7.92 -11.80
N ASP A 202 -26.58 -7.33 -12.71
CA ASP A 202 -26.77 -5.88 -12.77
C ASP A 202 -27.42 -5.35 -11.49
N ALA A 203 -28.42 -6.07 -10.95
CA ALA A 203 -28.99 -5.76 -9.64
C ALA A 203 -27.95 -5.86 -8.52
N PHE A 204 -27.10 -6.89 -8.50
CA PHE A 204 -26.01 -7.03 -7.52
C PHE A 204 -25.00 -5.87 -7.61
N ILE A 205 -24.60 -5.47 -8.83
CA ILE A 205 -23.69 -4.35 -9.07
C ILE A 205 -24.31 -3.04 -8.59
N GLN A 206 -25.59 -2.80 -8.86
CA GLN A 206 -26.27 -1.59 -8.43
C GLN A 206 -26.37 -1.51 -6.90
N ILE A 207 -26.83 -2.58 -6.26
CA ILE A 207 -26.98 -2.64 -4.79
C ILE A 207 -25.61 -2.54 -4.10
N SER A 208 -24.57 -3.19 -4.63
CA SER A 208 -23.22 -3.09 -4.05
C SER A 208 -22.65 -1.68 -4.09
N ARG A 209 -22.92 -0.92 -5.16
CA ARG A 209 -22.54 0.51 -5.27
C ARG A 209 -23.29 1.37 -4.26
N GLU A 210 -24.59 1.18 -4.12
CA GLU A 210 -25.44 1.93 -3.16
C GLU A 210 -25.05 1.65 -1.72
N ALA A 211 -24.77 0.38 -1.41
CA ALA A 211 -24.41 -0.03 -0.06
C ALA A 211 -22.97 0.39 0.32
N GLY A 212 -22.10 0.67 -0.66
CA GLY A 212 -20.69 1.04 -0.47
C GLY A 212 -19.82 -0.08 0.12
N GLY A 213 -18.50 0.05 -0.01
CA GLY A 213 -17.53 -0.87 0.61
C GLY A 213 -17.32 -2.22 -0.11
N LEU A 214 -17.98 -2.45 -1.25
CA LEU A 214 -17.77 -3.63 -2.09
C LEU A 214 -17.43 -3.20 -3.53
N CYS A 215 -16.36 -3.76 -4.07
CA CYS A 215 -15.93 -3.55 -5.44
C CYS A 215 -16.08 -4.80 -6.28
N ILE A 216 -16.32 -4.58 -7.57
CA ILE A 216 -16.38 -5.62 -8.59
C ILE A 216 -15.07 -5.61 -9.36
N ALA A 217 -14.33 -6.72 -9.28
CA ALA A 217 -13.07 -6.92 -9.98
C ALA A 217 -13.28 -7.06 -11.49
N GLN A 218 -14.17 -7.98 -11.86
CA GLN A 218 -14.55 -8.25 -13.24
C GLN A 218 -16.00 -8.73 -13.31
N THR A 219 -16.65 -8.43 -14.43
CA THR A 219 -17.97 -8.98 -14.78
C THR A 219 -17.85 -9.81 -16.03
N ILE A 220 -18.04 -11.12 -15.89
CA ILE A 220 -17.88 -12.09 -16.97
C ILE A 220 -19.24 -12.66 -17.35
N LYS A 221 -19.51 -12.74 -18.66
CA LYS A 221 -20.73 -13.32 -19.21
C LYS A 221 -20.42 -14.65 -19.89
N ILE A 222 -21.23 -15.66 -19.63
CA ILE A 222 -21.20 -16.99 -20.26
C ILE A 222 -22.16 -16.95 -21.46
N PRO A 223 -21.67 -17.11 -22.70
CA PRO A 223 -22.53 -17.11 -23.88
C PRO A 223 -23.59 -18.21 -23.84
N ARG A 224 -24.79 -17.99 -24.37
CA ARG A 224 -25.87 -19.01 -24.43
C ARG A 224 -25.48 -20.30 -25.14
N GLU A 225 -24.62 -20.19 -26.16
CA GLU A 225 -24.09 -21.33 -26.92
C GLU A 225 -22.55 -21.28 -26.86
N PRO A 226 -21.94 -21.74 -25.75
CA PRO A 226 -20.51 -21.60 -25.53
C PRO A 226 -19.73 -22.51 -26.48
N ARG A 227 -18.72 -21.93 -27.14
CA ARG A 227 -17.79 -22.68 -28.01
C ARG A 227 -16.85 -23.55 -27.18
N PRO A 228 -16.28 -24.64 -27.75
CA PRO A 228 -15.26 -25.42 -27.07
C PRO A 228 -14.09 -24.53 -26.59
N GLY A 229 -13.68 -24.70 -25.33
CA GLY A 229 -12.60 -23.93 -24.71
C GLY A 229 -13.00 -22.56 -24.14
N GLU A 230 -14.28 -22.14 -24.21
CA GLU A 230 -14.71 -20.84 -23.67
C GLU A 230 -14.64 -20.80 -22.13
N PHE A 231 -15.01 -21.88 -21.45
CA PHE A 231 -14.91 -21.98 -19.98
C PHE A 231 -13.45 -21.91 -19.50
N ASP A 232 -12.50 -22.48 -20.24
CA ASP A 232 -11.06 -22.35 -19.92
C ASP A 232 -10.61 -20.87 -19.99
N LYS A 233 -11.16 -20.07 -20.91
CA LYS A 233 -10.87 -18.61 -20.98
C LYS A 233 -11.51 -17.84 -19.84
N ILE A 234 -12.71 -18.22 -19.42
CA ILE A 234 -13.40 -17.62 -18.26
C ILE A 234 -12.53 -17.78 -17.01
N ILE A 235 -12.04 -18.99 -16.74
CA ILE A 235 -11.15 -19.25 -15.61
C ILE A 235 -9.85 -18.45 -15.72
N LYS A 236 -9.24 -18.37 -16.91
CA LYS A 236 -8.05 -17.53 -17.12
C LYS A 236 -8.30 -16.04 -16.84
N ARG A 237 -9.45 -15.51 -17.23
CA ARG A 237 -9.84 -14.12 -16.92
C ARG A 237 -10.03 -13.88 -15.42
N LEU A 238 -10.70 -14.79 -14.73
CA LEU A 238 -10.83 -14.71 -13.26
C LEU A 238 -9.46 -14.67 -12.58
N MET A 239 -8.49 -15.41 -13.10
CA MET A 239 -7.11 -15.42 -12.59
C MET A 239 -6.31 -14.15 -12.89
N GLU A 240 -6.73 -13.28 -13.82
CA GLU A 240 -6.12 -11.95 -14.01
C GLU A 240 -6.30 -11.07 -12.77
N THR A 241 -7.35 -11.34 -11.98
CA THR A 241 -7.62 -10.71 -10.69
C THR A 241 -7.61 -11.75 -9.57
N SER A 242 -6.48 -12.43 -9.36
CA SER A 242 -6.32 -13.54 -8.40
C SER A 242 -6.65 -13.18 -6.94
N ASN A 243 -6.59 -11.89 -6.57
CA ASN A 243 -7.00 -11.41 -5.25
C ASN A 243 -8.53 -11.43 -5.05
N ALA A 244 -9.31 -11.39 -6.13
CA ALA A 244 -10.77 -11.51 -6.10
C ALA A 244 -11.20 -12.98 -6.00
N ARG A 245 -10.94 -13.61 -4.85
CA ARG A 245 -11.25 -15.02 -4.60
C ARG A 245 -12.76 -15.29 -4.58
N GLY A 246 -13.55 -14.34 -4.11
CA GLY A 246 -15.01 -14.42 -4.10
C GLY A 246 -15.62 -14.28 -5.49
N VAL A 247 -16.40 -15.28 -5.93
CA VAL A 247 -17.07 -15.30 -7.24
C VAL A 247 -18.58 -15.44 -7.06
N ILE A 248 -19.31 -14.40 -7.46
CA ILE A 248 -20.77 -14.31 -7.40
C ILE A 248 -21.35 -14.89 -8.68
N ILE A 249 -22.17 -15.95 -8.58
CA ILE A 249 -22.66 -16.70 -9.76
C ILE A 249 -24.19 -16.61 -9.91
N PHE A 250 -24.61 -15.95 -10.99
CA PHE A 250 -25.97 -15.99 -11.54
C PHE A 250 -25.97 -16.74 -12.88
N ALA A 251 -25.83 -18.06 -12.80
CA ALA A 251 -25.70 -18.92 -13.98
C ALA A 251 -26.66 -20.10 -13.93
N ASN A 252 -26.91 -20.72 -15.08
CA ASN A 252 -27.70 -21.95 -15.15
C ASN A 252 -26.93 -23.12 -14.54
N GLU A 253 -27.65 -24.16 -14.13
CA GLU A 253 -27.09 -25.38 -13.52
C GLU A 253 -26.00 -26.04 -14.38
N ASP A 254 -26.23 -26.15 -15.69
CA ASP A 254 -25.28 -26.73 -16.65
C ASP A 254 -24.01 -25.87 -16.79
N ASP A 255 -24.16 -24.54 -16.75
CA ASP A 255 -23.04 -23.61 -16.86
C ASP A 255 -22.19 -23.64 -15.58
N ILE A 256 -22.83 -23.71 -14.41
CA ILE A 256 -22.15 -23.86 -13.11
C ILE A 256 -21.26 -25.10 -13.13
N LYS A 257 -21.80 -26.25 -13.52
CA LYS A 257 -21.04 -27.51 -13.59
C LYS A 257 -19.80 -27.36 -14.46
N ARG A 258 -19.95 -26.79 -15.66
CA ARG A 258 -18.82 -26.60 -16.60
C ARG A 258 -17.78 -25.60 -16.09
N VAL A 259 -18.18 -24.59 -15.34
CA VAL A 259 -17.26 -23.66 -14.67
C VAL A 259 -16.45 -24.38 -13.59
N LEU A 260 -17.09 -25.22 -12.77
CA LEU A 260 -16.41 -26.03 -11.75
C LEU A 260 -15.46 -27.06 -12.38
N GLU A 261 -15.86 -27.72 -13.48
CA GLU A 261 -15.00 -28.62 -14.26
C GLU A 261 -13.76 -27.90 -14.80
N ALA A 262 -13.93 -26.69 -15.35
CA ALA A 262 -12.83 -25.89 -15.85
C ALA A 262 -11.88 -25.43 -14.73
N ALA A 263 -12.41 -25.06 -13.56
CA ALA A 263 -11.62 -24.73 -12.38
C ALA A 263 -10.81 -25.94 -11.88
N LYS A 264 -11.41 -27.13 -11.84
CA LYS A 264 -10.74 -28.39 -11.49
C LYS A 264 -9.61 -28.70 -12.46
N LYS A 265 -9.89 -28.62 -13.77
CA LYS A 265 -8.91 -28.86 -14.84
C LYS A 265 -7.73 -27.87 -14.80
N ALA A 266 -7.96 -26.66 -14.32
CA ALA A 266 -6.92 -25.64 -14.10
C ALA A 266 -6.15 -25.80 -12.78
N ASN A 267 -6.44 -26.82 -11.96
CA ASN A 267 -5.88 -27.03 -10.62
C ASN A 267 -6.12 -25.84 -9.66
N LEU A 268 -7.31 -25.25 -9.70
CA LEU A 268 -7.71 -24.11 -8.86
C LEU A 268 -8.70 -24.50 -7.74
N THR A 269 -8.71 -25.77 -7.34
CA THR A 269 -9.51 -26.28 -6.21
C THR A 269 -9.17 -25.52 -4.92
N GLY A 270 -10.18 -24.99 -4.23
CA GLY A 270 -10.03 -24.19 -3.01
C GLY A 270 -9.54 -22.74 -3.22
N HIS A 271 -9.17 -22.34 -4.44
CA HIS A 271 -8.76 -20.96 -4.71
C HIS A 271 -9.97 -20.01 -4.73
N PHE A 272 -10.97 -20.30 -5.58
CA PHE A 272 -12.18 -19.51 -5.70
C PHE A 272 -13.23 -19.92 -4.66
N LEU A 273 -13.95 -18.93 -4.13
CA LEU A 273 -15.00 -19.08 -3.14
C LEU A 273 -16.31 -18.64 -3.79
N PHE A 274 -17.21 -19.59 -4.01
CA PHE A 274 -18.41 -19.35 -4.81
C PHE A 274 -19.57 -18.88 -3.93
N VAL A 275 -20.27 -17.84 -4.38
CA VAL A 275 -21.58 -17.45 -3.86
C VAL A 275 -22.60 -17.64 -4.98
N GLY A 276 -23.43 -18.68 -4.86
CA GLY A 276 -24.37 -19.10 -5.89
C GLY A 276 -25.81 -18.63 -5.66
N SER A 277 -26.48 -18.32 -6.76
CA SER A 277 -27.93 -18.08 -6.80
C SER A 277 -28.76 -19.38 -6.63
N ASP A 278 -30.08 -19.27 -6.79
CA ASP A 278 -31.06 -20.34 -6.51
C ASP A 278 -31.05 -21.45 -7.58
N SER A 279 -30.47 -21.15 -8.75
CA SER A 279 -30.20 -22.14 -9.78
C SER A 279 -29.31 -23.28 -9.26
N TRP A 280 -28.29 -22.93 -8.46
CA TRP A 280 -27.44 -23.86 -7.71
C TRP A 280 -28.19 -24.37 -6.48
N GLY A 281 -28.49 -23.46 -5.55
CA GLY A 281 -29.14 -23.79 -4.29
C GLY A 281 -28.50 -24.96 -3.56
N ALA A 282 -29.33 -25.89 -3.05
CA ALA A 282 -28.92 -27.11 -2.35
C ALA A 282 -28.97 -28.38 -3.22
N LYS A 283 -28.82 -28.25 -4.55
CA LYS A 283 -28.86 -29.41 -5.47
C LYS A 283 -27.48 -30.06 -5.60
N ASN A 284 -27.45 -31.39 -5.68
CA ASN A 284 -26.21 -32.15 -5.91
C ASN A 284 -25.82 -32.27 -7.41
N SER A 285 -26.78 -32.16 -8.33
CA SER A 285 -26.55 -32.23 -9.78
C SER A 285 -25.41 -31.34 -10.32
N PRO A 286 -25.31 -30.03 -9.99
CA PRO A 286 -24.26 -29.17 -10.51
C PRO A 286 -22.85 -29.49 -9.98
N ILE A 287 -22.76 -30.18 -8.84
CA ILE A 287 -21.49 -30.46 -8.13
C ILE A 287 -21.08 -31.93 -8.17
N LEU A 288 -21.84 -32.79 -8.85
CA LEU A 288 -21.59 -34.22 -8.90
C LEU A 288 -20.20 -34.54 -9.50
N ASN A 289 -19.32 -35.18 -8.72
CA ASN A 289 -17.88 -35.44 -8.98
C ASN A 289 -16.97 -34.19 -8.94
N LEU A 290 -17.48 -33.07 -8.43
CA LEU A 290 -16.82 -31.77 -8.29
C LEU A 290 -16.97 -31.22 -6.86
N GLU A 291 -17.28 -32.09 -5.91
CA GLU A 291 -17.54 -31.77 -4.50
C GLU A 291 -16.35 -31.09 -3.85
N ASP A 292 -15.13 -31.49 -4.23
CA ASP A 292 -13.86 -30.89 -3.80
C ASP A 292 -13.71 -29.44 -4.24
N VAL A 293 -14.23 -29.08 -5.41
CA VAL A 293 -14.18 -27.70 -5.94
C VAL A 293 -15.30 -26.84 -5.34
N ALA A 294 -16.44 -27.46 -5.02
CA ALA A 294 -17.60 -26.81 -4.42
C ALA A 294 -17.49 -26.61 -2.90
N GLU A 295 -16.45 -27.13 -2.26
CA GLU A 295 -16.24 -27.01 -0.81
C GLU A 295 -16.24 -25.53 -0.37
N GLY A 296 -17.05 -25.22 0.64
CA GLY A 296 -17.20 -23.87 1.17
C GLY A 296 -18.08 -22.95 0.32
N ALA A 297 -18.62 -23.41 -0.82
CA ALA A 297 -19.54 -22.63 -1.63
C ALA A 297 -20.80 -22.28 -0.83
N VAL A 298 -21.16 -21.00 -0.82
CA VAL A 298 -22.36 -20.47 -0.17
C VAL A 298 -23.44 -20.31 -1.23
N THR A 299 -24.60 -20.89 -1.02
CA THR A 299 -25.71 -20.80 -1.96
C THR A 299 -26.97 -20.35 -1.25
N ILE A 300 -27.89 -19.76 -2.00
CA ILE A 300 -29.18 -19.34 -1.45
C ILE A 300 -30.33 -20.07 -2.14
N LEU A 301 -31.39 -20.32 -1.40
CA LEU A 301 -32.64 -20.85 -1.94
C LEU A 301 -33.83 -20.11 -1.37
N PRO A 302 -34.85 -19.79 -2.18
CA PRO A 302 -36.14 -19.36 -1.64
C PRO A 302 -36.63 -20.38 -0.63
N LYS A 303 -37.10 -19.89 0.53
CA LYS A 303 -37.61 -20.73 1.59
C LYS A 303 -38.78 -21.55 1.07
N ARG A 304 -38.66 -22.87 1.18
CA ARG A 304 -39.60 -23.85 0.62
C ARG A 304 -39.66 -25.08 1.52
N ALA A 305 -40.77 -25.79 1.51
CA ALA A 305 -40.94 -27.06 2.19
C ALA A 305 -41.46 -28.14 1.22
N SER A 306 -41.18 -29.39 1.53
CA SER A 306 -41.81 -30.51 0.84
C SER A 306 -43.29 -30.61 1.23
N ILE A 307 -44.13 -31.00 0.28
CA ILE A 307 -45.56 -31.21 0.51
C ILE A 307 -45.83 -32.72 0.59
N ASP A 308 -45.98 -33.24 1.80
CA ASP A 308 -46.16 -34.67 2.06
C ASP A 308 -47.37 -35.26 1.31
N GLY A 309 -48.46 -34.48 1.19
CA GLY A 309 -49.65 -34.90 0.44
C GLY A 309 -49.38 -35.10 -1.05
N PHE A 310 -48.49 -34.29 -1.64
CA PHE A 310 -48.07 -34.48 -3.04
C PHE A 310 -47.17 -35.69 -3.19
N ASP A 311 -46.28 -35.96 -2.23
CA ASP A 311 -45.40 -37.13 -2.27
C ASP A 311 -46.22 -38.43 -2.25
N GLN A 312 -47.25 -38.48 -1.40
CA GLN A 312 -48.22 -39.59 -1.38
C GLN A 312 -49.01 -39.68 -2.68
N TYR A 313 -49.47 -38.54 -3.22
CA TYR A 313 -50.17 -38.48 -4.50
C TYR A 313 -49.31 -39.02 -5.65
N PHE A 314 -48.05 -38.62 -5.73
CA PHE A 314 -47.19 -38.90 -6.89
C PHE A 314 -46.65 -40.32 -6.85
N THR A 315 -46.23 -40.81 -5.68
CA THR A 315 -45.70 -42.18 -5.51
C THR A 315 -46.74 -43.27 -5.76
N THR A 316 -48.04 -42.95 -5.59
CA THR A 316 -49.14 -43.88 -5.87
C THR A 316 -49.56 -43.93 -7.35
N ARG A 317 -49.04 -43.03 -8.21
CA ARG A 317 -49.36 -43.02 -9.64
C ARG A 317 -48.73 -44.21 -10.36
N SER A 318 -49.52 -44.82 -11.23
CA SER A 318 -49.13 -45.92 -12.12
C SER A 318 -49.71 -45.67 -13.51
N LEU A 319 -49.22 -46.41 -14.52
CA LEU A 319 -49.75 -46.34 -15.88
C LEU A 319 -51.25 -46.69 -15.98
N GLU A 320 -51.76 -47.47 -15.02
CA GLU A 320 -53.18 -47.84 -14.97
C GLU A 320 -54.05 -46.70 -14.41
N ASN A 321 -53.55 -46.05 -13.35
CA ASN A 321 -54.28 -45.02 -12.61
C ASN A 321 -54.15 -43.64 -13.25
N ASN A 322 -53.02 -43.33 -13.90
CA ASN A 322 -52.77 -42.02 -14.49
C ASN A 322 -52.88 -42.05 -16.02
N ARG A 323 -54.11 -42.20 -16.53
CA ARG A 323 -54.40 -42.03 -17.96
C ARG A 323 -54.72 -40.60 -18.36
N ARG A 324 -54.89 -39.71 -17.37
CA ARG A 324 -55.15 -38.29 -17.56
C ARG A 324 -53.93 -37.64 -18.21
N ASN A 325 -52.75 -37.77 -17.63
CA ASN A 325 -51.54 -37.16 -18.18
C ASN A 325 -50.99 -37.92 -19.40
N ILE A 326 -51.03 -37.26 -20.56
CA ILE A 326 -50.58 -37.83 -21.84
C ILE A 326 -49.08 -38.09 -21.92
N TRP A 327 -48.27 -37.37 -21.14
CA TRP A 327 -46.81 -37.50 -21.11
C TRP A 327 -46.33 -38.49 -20.03
N PHE A 328 -47.24 -39.03 -19.22
CA PHE A 328 -46.89 -39.93 -18.13
C PHE A 328 -46.31 -41.26 -18.63
N ALA A 329 -46.75 -41.74 -19.79
CA ALA A 329 -46.19 -42.94 -20.41
C ALA A 329 -44.74 -42.73 -20.86
N GLU A 330 -44.41 -41.56 -21.41
CA GLU A 330 -43.04 -41.20 -21.80
C GLU A 330 -42.15 -41.01 -20.58
N PHE A 331 -42.67 -40.38 -19.53
CA PHE A 331 -42.01 -40.26 -18.23
C PHE A 331 -41.67 -41.64 -17.65
N TRP A 332 -42.61 -42.59 -17.70
CA TRP A 332 -42.40 -43.94 -17.18
C TRP A 332 -41.28 -44.69 -17.89
N GLU A 333 -41.20 -44.57 -19.22
CA GLU A 333 -40.11 -45.16 -20.01
C GLU A 333 -38.75 -44.56 -19.63
N ASP A 334 -38.69 -43.25 -19.44
CA ASP A 334 -37.46 -42.55 -19.05
C ASP A 334 -37.09 -42.79 -17.57
N ASP A 335 -38.07 -43.00 -16.69
CA ASP A 335 -37.84 -43.18 -15.27
C ASP A 335 -37.28 -44.56 -14.93
N PHE A 336 -37.93 -45.60 -15.44
CA PHE A 336 -37.52 -46.99 -15.21
C PHE A 336 -36.55 -47.53 -16.28
N LYS A 337 -36.13 -46.68 -17.23
CA LYS A 337 -35.24 -47.03 -18.36
C LYS A 337 -35.71 -48.27 -19.10
N CYS A 338 -37.01 -48.31 -19.39
CA CYS A 338 -37.70 -49.40 -20.05
C CYS A 338 -38.54 -48.92 -21.24
N LYS A 339 -39.03 -49.82 -22.09
CA LYS A 339 -39.93 -49.49 -23.21
C LYS A 339 -41.30 -50.13 -23.07
N LEU A 340 -42.36 -49.36 -23.27
CA LEU A 340 -43.75 -49.81 -23.26
C LEU A 340 -44.07 -50.48 -24.60
N THR A 341 -44.67 -51.66 -24.54
CA THR A 341 -44.97 -52.44 -25.75
C THR A 341 -46.21 -51.85 -26.42
N ARG A 342 -46.05 -51.16 -27.57
CA ARG A 342 -47.17 -50.68 -28.38
C ARG A 342 -47.68 -51.79 -29.31
N PRO A 343 -49.01 -51.96 -29.52
CA PRO A 343 -49.53 -52.90 -30.51
C PRO A 343 -49.01 -52.52 -31.90
N GLY A 344 -48.24 -53.42 -32.54
CA GLY A 344 -47.78 -53.25 -33.93
C GLY A 344 -46.31 -52.84 -34.15
N ILE A 345 -45.51 -52.57 -33.10
CA ILE A 345 -44.07 -52.27 -33.24
C ILE A 345 -43.25 -53.43 -32.68
N ARG A 346 -42.52 -54.17 -33.55
CA ARG A 346 -41.51 -55.14 -33.11
C ARG A 346 -40.32 -54.38 -32.54
N GLY A 347 -40.10 -54.50 -31.23
CA GLY A 347 -39.05 -53.77 -30.52
C GLY A 347 -37.64 -54.11 -30.99
N ASN A 348 -36.78 -53.09 -31.06
CA ASN A 348 -35.34 -53.24 -31.26
C ASN A 348 -34.70 -54.06 -30.11
N SER A 349 -33.76 -54.93 -30.47
CA SER A 349 -33.18 -56.00 -29.66
C SER A 349 -32.15 -55.53 -28.62
N GLY A 350 -32.57 -54.80 -27.58
CA GLY A 350 -31.65 -54.46 -26.47
C GLY A 350 -32.22 -53.75 -25.23
N LEU A 351 -33.40 -53.15 -25.27
CA LEU A 351 -33.96 -52.45 -24.10
C LEU A 351 -34.95 -53.32 -23.30
N ARG A 352 -34.86 -53.23 -21.96
CA ARG A 352 -35.80 -53.84 -21.00
C ARG A 352 -37.24 -53.42 -21.31
N LYS A 353 -38.18 -54.37 -21.33
CA LYS A 353 -39.61 -54.07 -21.44
C LYS A 353 -40.16 -53.63 -20.08
N CYS A 354 -41.02 -52.62 -20.07
CA CYS A 354 -41.76 -52.24 -18.86
C CYS A 354 -42.80 -53.32 -18.54
N THR A 355 -42.90 -53.71 -17.28
CA THR A 355 -43.84 -54.73 -16.81
C THR A 355 -45.19 -54.14 -16.41
N GLY A 356 -45.20 -52.87 -16.01
CA GLY A 356 -46.38 -52.19 -15.44
C GLY A 356 -46.48 -52.35 -13.92
N GLU A 357 -45.68 -53.24 -13.32
CA GLU A 357 -45.63 -53.46 -11.86
C GLU A 357 -44.61 -52.55 -11.15
N GLU A 358 -43.82 -51.80 -11.92
CA GLU A 358 -42.86 -50.84 -11.38
C GLU A 358 -43.58 -49.79 -10.51
N ARG A 359 -42.93 -49.34 -9.43
CA ARG A 359 -43.45 -48.32 -8.52
C ARG A 359 -42.43 -47.22 -8.26
N ILE A 360 -42.88 -45.98 -8.35
CA ILE A 360 -42.08 -44.78 -8.04
C ILE A 360 -41.66 -44.84 -6.56
N SER A 361 -40.46 -44.37 -6.22
CA SER A 361 -39.80 -44.48 -4.90
C SER A 361 -39.28 -45.89 -4.54
N ARG A 362 -39.95 -46.97 -4.97
CA ARG A 362 -39.48 -48.35 -4.74
C ARG A 362 -38.47 -48.80 -5.79
N ASP A 363 -38.84 -48.67 -7.06
CA ASP A 363 -38.06 -49.17 -8.20
C ASP A 363 -37.33 -48.01 -8.94
N SER A 364 -37.63 -46.76 -8.58
CA SER A 364 -36.92 -45.55 -9.03
C SER A 364 -36.71 -44.59 -7.86
N ALA A 365 -35.59 -43.85 -7.87
CA ALA A 365 -35.31 -42.84 -6.86
C ALA A 365 -36.26 -41.64 -7.04
N TYR A 366 -36.96 -41.27 -5.97
CA TYR A 366 -37.89 -40.15 -5.97
C TYR A 366 -37.45 -39.11 -4.94
N GLU A 367 -37.25 -37.89 -5.41
CA GLU A 367 -37.09 -36.69 -4.59
C GLU A 367 -38.02 -35.62 -5.14
N GLN A 368 -38.81 -34.99 -4.26
CA GLN A 368 -39.76 -33.97 -4.67
C GLN A 368 -39.03 -32.74 -5.23
N GLU A 369 -39.47 -32.23 -6.38
CA GLU A 369 -38.87 -31.02 -6.94
C GLU A 369 -39.31 -29.82 -6.11
N GLY A 370 -38.38 -29.06 -5.55
CA GLY A 370 -38.77 -28.08 -4.56
C GLY A 370 -39.53 -26.83 -5.07
N LYS A 371 -39.83 -26.67 -6.37
CA LYS A 371 -40.80 -25.65 -6.82
C LYS A 371 -42.23 -26.21 -6.91
N VAL A 372 -42.48 -27.47 -6.55
CA VAL A 372 -43.82 -28.07 -6.45
C VAL A 372 -44.73 -27.25 -5.53
N GLN A 373 -44.23 -26.83 -4.35
CA GLN A 373 -44.99 -25.96 -3.44
C GLN A 373 -45.47 -24.69 -4.16
N PHE A 374 -44.58 -23.98 -4.87
CA PHE A 374 -44.93 -22.74 -5.56
C PHE A 374 -45.95 -22.96 -6.70
N VAL A 375 -45.96 -24.13 -7.36
CA VAL A 375 -47.01 -24.44 -8.33
C VAL A 375 -48.36 -24.57 -7.64
N ILE A 376 -48.42 -25.33 -6.53
CA ILE A 376 -49.63 -25.53 -5.75
C ILE A 376 -50.14 -24.17 -5.24
N ASP A 377 -49.27 -23.38 -4.60
CA ASP A 377 -49.60 -22.06 -4.06
C ASP A 377 -50.10 -21.10 -5.17
N ALA A 378 -49.58 -21.18 -6.39
CA ALA A 378 -50.07 -20.37 -7.52
C ALA A 378 -51.48 -20.76 -7.97
N VAL A 379 -51.83 -22.06 -7.97
CA VAL A 379 -53.18 -22.53 -8.29
C VAL A 379 -54.15 -22.14 -7.18
N TYR A 380 -53.76 -22.30 -5.91
CA TYR A 380 -54.58 -21.86 -4.77
C TYR A 380 -54.79 -20.35 -4.76
N ALA A 381 -53.78 -19.55 -5.12
CA ALA A 381 -53.93 -18.10 -5.25
C ALA A 381 -55.01 -17.73 -6.30
N MET A 382 -55.03 -18.43 -7.44
CA MET A 382 -56.07 -18.25 -8.45
C MET A 382 -57.44 -18.67 -7.93
N ALA A 383 -57.53 -19.80 -7.22
CA ALA A 383 -58.79 -20.30 -6.66
C ALA A 383 -59.35 -19.38 -5.57
N HIS A 384 -58.52 -18.89 -4.64
CA HIS A 384 -58.93 -17.91 -3.63
C HIS A 384 -59.37 -16.57 -4.24
N ALA A 385 -58.72 -16.13 -5.32
CA ALA A 385 -59.12 -14.93 -6.05
C ALA A 385 -60.51 -15.12 -6.71
N LEU A 386 -60.72 -16.25 -7.39
CA LEU A 386 -62.02 -16.60 -7.99
C LEU A 386 -63.11 -16.76 -6.93
N HIS A 387 -62.78 -17.32 -5.77
CA HIS A 387 -63.73 -17.49 -4.66
C HIS A 387 -64.14 -16.15 -4.06
N SER A 388 -63.18 -15.25 -3.83
CA SER A 388 -63.46 -13.89 -3.35
C SER A 388 -64.31 -13.12 -4.36
N MET A 389 -63.97 -13.24 -5.66
CA MET A 389 -64.75 -12.65 -6.75
C MET A 389 -66.19 -13.22 -6.81
N HIS A 390 -66.37 -14.52 -6.58
CA HIS A 390 -67.68 -15.16 -6.54
C HIS A 390 -68.52 -14.67 -5.36
N ILE A 391 -67.95 -14.61 -4.16
CA ILE A 391 -68.64 -14.08 -2.97
C ILE A 391 -69.14 -12.65 -3.21
N ASP A 392 -68.32 -11.81 -3.83
CA ASP A 392 -68.63 -10.40 -4.04
C ASP A 392 -69.63 -10.16 -5.20
N LEU A 393 -69.52 -10.92 -6.29
CA LEU A 393 -70.34 -10.71 -7.50
C LEU A 393 -71.61 -11.55 -7.53
N CYS A 394 -71.56 -12.74 -6.95
CA CYS A 394 -72.56 -13.80 -7.06
C CYS A 394 -73.13 -14.21 -5.66
N PRO A 395 -73.58 -13.27 -4.81
CA PRO A 395 -74.04 -13.61 -3.47
C PRO A 395 -75.29 -14.49 -3.50
N GLY A 396 -75.20 -15.69 -2.92
CA GLY A 396 -76.33 -16.62 -2.78
C GLY A 396 -76.69 -17.41 -4.05
N SER A 397 -75.94 -17.27 -5.15
CA SER A 397 -76.11 -18.14 -6.32
C SER A 397 -75.23 -19.39 -6.23
N MET A 398 -75.80 -20.53 -6.64
CA MET A 398 -75.08 -21.80 -6.76
C MET A 398 -74.39 -21.83 -8.13
N GLY A 399 -73.08 -22.09 -8.17
CA GLY A 399 -72.30 -22.12 -9.41
C GLY A 399 -71.93 -20.73 -9.95
N ILE A 400 -71.50 -20.67 -11.21
CA ILE A 400 -71.10 -19.42 -11.89
C ILE A 400 -72.34 -18.59 -12.26
N CYS A 401 -72.39 -17.33 -11.84
CA CYS A 401 -73.48 -16.41 -12.19
C CYS A 401 -73.17 -15.57 -13.45
N ASP A 402 -74.20 -14.91 -14.02
CA ASP A 402 -74.07 -14.11 -15.26
C ASP A 402 -73.02 -12.99 -15.19
N LYS A 403 -72.70 -12.48 -13.99
CA LYS A 403 -71.65 -11.47 -13.80
C LYS A 403 -70.22 -12.04 -13.91
N MET A 404 -70.09 -13.36 -13.86
CA MET A 404 -68.83 -14.10 -14.00
C MET A 404 -68.77 -14.91 -15.31
N ASP A 405 -69.82 -14.91 -16.15
CA ASP A 405 -69.78 -15.51 -17.50
C ASP A 405 -69.86 -14.43 -18.60
N PRO A 406 -68.72 -13.94 -19.15
CA PRO A 406 -67.35 -14.38 -18.90
C PRO A 406 -66.66 -13.64 -17.74
N VAL A 407 -65.65 -14.28 -17.15
CA VAL A 407 -64.80 -13.69 -16.11
C VAL A 407 -63.98 -12.54 -16.70
N ASP A 408 -64.14 -11.33 -16.14
CA ASP A 408 -63.30 -10.18 -16.50
C ASP A 408 -61.92 -10.30 -15.85
N GLY A 409 -60.89 -10.46 -16.69
CA GLY A 409 -59.52 -10.64 -16.22
C GLY A 409 -58.91 -9.41 -15.54
N ARG A 410 -59.37 -8.18 -15.81
CA ARG A 410 -58.95 -6.98 -15.06
C ARG A 410 -59.46 -7.01 -13.63
N MET A 411 -60.73 -7.39 -13.48
CA MET A 411 -61.35 -7.53 -12.17
C MET A 411 -60.71 -8.69 -11.40
N LEU A 412 -60.50 -9.84 -12.06
CA LEU A 412 -59.80 -10.99 -11.49
C LEU A 412 -58.39 -10.64 -11.00
N LEU A 413 -57.63 -9.85 -11.75
CA LEU A 413 -56.29 -9.38 -11.34
C LEU A 413 -56.33 -8.61 -10.01
N SER A 414 -57.36 -7.78 -9.78
CA SER A 414 -57.49 -7.05 -8.51
C SER A 414 -57.72 -7.99 -7.32
N TYR A 415 -58.51 -9.05 -7.50
CA TYR A 415 -58.69 -10.10 -6.50
C TYR A 415 -57.41 -10.92 -6.30
N ILE A 416 -56.68 -11.24 -7.38
CA ILE A 416 -55.38 -11.93 -7.30
C ILE A 416 -54.41 -11.12 -6.44
N ARG A 417 -54.28 -9.81 -6.65
CA ARG A 417 -53.35 -8.97 -5.88
C ARG A 417 -53.75 -8.79 -4.41
N ALA A 418 -55.02 -9.06 -4.07
CA ALA A 418 -55.56 -8.94 -2.71
C ALA A 418 -55.53 -10.25 -1.91
N VAL A 419 -55.12 -11.38 -2.49
CA VAL A 419 -55.13 -12.66 -1.77
C VAL A 419 -54.14 -12.66 -0.60
N ASN A 420 -54.57 -13.25 0.50
CA ASN A 420 -53.75 -13.50 1.68
C ASN A 420 -54.26 -14.77 2.37
N PHE A 421 -53.55 -15.88 2.20
CA PHE A 421 -53.91 -17.17 2.77
C PHE A 421 -52.64 -17.94 3.17
N ASN A 422 -52.77 -18.96 4.02
CA ASN A 422 -51.68 -19.87 4.31
C ASN A 422 -51.68 -21.00 3.27
N GLY A 423 -50.58 -21.13 2.53
CA GLY A 423 -50.40 -22.23 1.58
C GLY A 423 -50.23 -23.59 2.27
N SER A 424 -50.19 -24.63 1.45
CA SER A 424 -50.08 -26.03 1.90
C SER A 424 -48.86 -26.34 2.78
N ALA A 425 -47.80 -25.54 2.68
CA ALA A 425 -46.58 -25.62 3.51
C ALA A 425 -46.66 -24.80 4.83
N GLY A 426 -47.80 -24.18 5.15
CA GLY A 426 -47.94 -23.27 6.30
C GLY A 426 -47.30 -21.90 6.10
N THR A 427 -46.82 -21.59 4.89
CA THR A 427 -46.28 -20.27 4.53
C THR A 427 -47.38 -19.37 3.98
N GLY A 428 -47.50 -18.15 4.51
CA GLY A 428 -48.43 -17.14 3.97
C GLY A 428 -48.08 -16.75 2.53
N VAL A 429 -49.07 -16.83 1.64
CA VAL A 429 -49.02 -16.46 0.22
C VAL A 429 -49.71 -15.10 0.06
N MET A 430 -48.96 -14.11 -0.40
CA MET A 430 -49.42 -12.74 -0.60
C MET A 430 -48.58 -12.05 -1.67
N PHE A 431 -49.13 -11.00 -2.28
CA PHE A 431 -48.44 -10.19 -3.29
C PHE A 431 -48.26 -8.74 -2.81
N ASN A 432 -47.17 -8.10 -3.26
CA ASN A 432 -46.98 -6.66 -3.10
C ASN A 432 -47.67 -5.87 -4.24
N GLU A 433 -47.52 -4.55 -4.24
CA GLU A 433 -48.09 -3.66 -5.27
C GLU A 433 -47.66 -4.00 -6.71
N ASN A 434 -46.49 -4.64 -6.87
CA ASN A 434 -45.94 -5.07 -8.15
C ASN A 434 -46.35 -6.51 -8.54
N GLY A 435 -47.16 -7.19 -7.72
CA GLY A 435 -47.53 -8.59 -7.97
C GLY A 435 -46.44 -9.60 -7.59
N ASP A 436 -45.46 -9.21 -6.78
CA ASP A 436 -44.35 -10.06 -6.33
C ASP A 436 -44.58 -10.62 -4.92
N ALA A 437 -44.12 -11.85 -4.70
CA ALA A 437 -44.02 -12.43 -3.36
C ALA A 437 -42.84 -11.82 -2.56
N PRO A 438 -42.95 -11.71 -1.22
CA PRO A 438 -41.88 -11.18 -0.37
C PRO A 438 -40.64 -12.11 -0.34
N GLY A 439 -39.45 -11.51 -0.29
CA GLY A 439 -38.17 -12.23 -0.25
C GLY A 439 -37.91 -12.96 1.07
N ARG A 440 -37.82 -14.29 1.01
CA ARG A 440 -37.43 -15.15 2.13
C ARG A 440 -36.49 -16.23 1.61
N TYR A 441 -35.26 -16.29 2.13
CA TYR A 441 -34.25 -17.23 1.67
C TYR A 441 -33.61 -17.99 2.83
N ASP A 442 -33.33 -19.27 2.61
CA ASP A 442 -32.42 -20.06 3.42
C ASP A 442 -31.04 -20.06 2.76
N ILE A 443 -30.01 -19.95 3.59
CA ILE A 443 -28.61 -19.84 3.16
C ILE A 443 -27.91 -21.14 3.51
N PHE A 444 -27.32 -21.76 2.49
CA PHE A 444 -26.64 -23.03 2.60
C PHE A 444 -25.15 -22.85 2.36
N GLN A 445 -24.36 -23.73 2.96
CA GLN A 445 -22.96 -23.92 2.60
C GLN A 445 -22.70 -25.40 2.32
N TYR A 446 -21.96 -25.69 1.25
CA TYR A 446 -21.51 -27.05 0.98
C TYR A 446 -20.28 -27.38 1.83
N GLN A 447 -20.41 -28.36 2.73
CA GLN A 447 -19.37 -28.73 3.69
C GLN A 447 -18.94 -30.19 3.47
N LEU A 448 -17.64 -30.40 3.27
CA LEU A 448 -17.03 -31.72 3.27
C LEU A 448 -16.68 -32.10 4.71
N SER A 449 -17.06 -33.31 5.12
CA SER A 449 -16.72 -33.87 6.41
C SER A 449 -16.27 -35.30 6.24
N ASN A 450 -15.22 -35.67 6.98
CA ASN A 450 -14.74 -37.05 7.05
C ASN A 450 -15.52 -37.91 8.05
N THR A 451 -16.43 -37.31 8.84
CA THR A 451 -17.14 -37.98 9.96
C THR A 451 -18.67 -37.93 9.84
N THR A 452 -19.22 -36.88 9.24
CA THR A 452 -20.63 -36.75 8.88
C THR A 452 -20.79 -36.84 7.36
N ASN A 453 -21.98 -37.21 6.87
CA ASN A 453 -22.25 -37.16 5.44
C ASN A 453 -21.98 -35.73 4.90
N SER A 454 -21.15 -35.64 3.86
CA SER A 454 -20.92 -34.40 3.13
C SER A 454 -22.22 -33.91 2.50
N GLY A 455 -22.43 -32.61 2.49
CA GLY A 455 -23.68 -32.04 1.96
C GLY A 455 -23.87 -30.57 2.26
N TYR A 456 -25.04 -30.06 1.85
CA TYR A 456 -25.46 -28.70 2.14
C TYR A 456 -25.97 -28.59 3.58
N LYS A 457 -25.36 -27.70 4.36
CA LYS A 457 -25.80 -27.33 5.70
C LYS A 457 -26.40 -25.93 5.69
N ILE A 458 -27.53 -25.74 6.38
CA ILE A 458 -28.11 -24.41 6.58
C ILE A 458 -27.21 -23.64 7.55
N ILE A 459 -26.72 -22.48 7.11
CA ILE A 459 -25.85 -21.59 7.90
C ILE A 459 -26.52 -20.26 8.23
N GLY A 460 -27.71 -19.99 7.68
CA GLY A 460 -28.40 -18.74 7.93
C GLY A 460 -29.73 -18.61 7.19
N GLN A 461 -30.39 -17.48 7.43
CA GLN A 461 -31.66 -17.11 6.79
C GLN A 461 -31.66 -15.62 6.47
N TRP A 462 -32.38 -15.24 5.43
CA TRP A 462 -32.58 -13.85 5.04
C TRP A 462 -34.08 -13.55 4.96
N THR A 463 -34.52 -12.57 5.77
CA THR A 463 -35.90 -12.05 5.79
C THR A 463 -35.83 -10.54 5.94
N ASN A 464 -35.68 -9.80 4.83
CA ASN A 464 -35.31 -8.37 4.77
C ASN A 464 -33.94 -8.01 5.39
N HIS A 465 -33.47 -8.78 6.36
CA HIS A 465 -32.16 -8.69 6.99
C HIS A 465 -31.51 -10.07 7.04
N LEU A 466 -30.18 -10.10 6.98
CA LEU A 466 -29.37 -11.30 7.07
C LEU A 466 -29.21 -11.77 8.53
N ARG A 467 -29.44 -13.06 8.76
CA ARG A 467 -29.02 -13.78 9.98
C ARG A 467 -28.10 -14.91 9.57
N LEU A 468 -26.80 -14.75 9.80
CA LEU A 468 -25.77 -15.71 9.39
C LEU A 468 -25.02 -16.21 10.63
N ASN A 469 -24.88 -17.53 10.76
CA ASN A 469 -24.10 -18.15 11.82
C ASN A 469 -22.67 -18.41 11.31
N ALA A 470 -21.76 -17.46 11.53
CA ALA A 470 -20.38 -17.60 11.06
C ALA A 470 -19.63 -18.79 11.69
N GLU A 471 -19.98 -19.20 12.91
CA GLU A 471 -19.37 -20.34 13.61
C GLU A 471 -19.70 -21.70 13.00
N ASP A 472 -20.83 -21.77 12.28
CA ASP A 472 -21.28 -22.98 11.58
C ASP A 472 -20.60 -23.15 10.21
N MET A 473 -19.89 -22.12 9.74
CA MET A 473 -19.24 -22.12 8.43
C MET A 473 -17.92 -22.91 8.46
N GLN A 474 -17.64 -23.59 7.36
CA GLN A 474 -16.42 -24.38 7.16
C GLN A 474 -15.90 -24.19 5.74
N TRP A 475 -14.60 -24.02 5.62
CA TRP A 475 -13.88 -23.80 4.37
C TRP A 475 -12.89 -24.95 4.09
N SER A 476 -12.23 -24.89 2.94
CA SER A 476 -11.29 -25.93 2.49
C SER A 476 -10.28 -26.30 3.57
N GLY A 477 -10.13 -27.60 3.82
CA GLY A 477 -9.20 -28.12 4.84
C GLY A 477 -9.74 -28.09 6.27
N GLY A 478 -11.00 -27.70 6.48
CA GLY A 478 -11.63 -27.66 7.80
C GLY A 478 -11.46 -26.33 8.55
N ASP A 479 -10.92 -25.31 7.89
CA ASP A 479 -10.76 -23.99 8.48
C ASP A 479 -12.13 -23.33 8.73
N LYS A 480 -12.27 -22.70 9.90
CA LYS A 480 -13.47 -21.92 10.27
C LYS A 480 -13.32 -20.43 9.97
N LEU A 481 -12.10 -19.96 9.71
CA LEU A 481 -11.86 -18.57 9.37
C LEU A 481 -12.29 -18.32 7.93
N VAL A 482 -13.09 -17.27 7.71
CA VAL A 482 -13.50 -16.85 6.37
C VAL A 482 -12.26 -16.39 5.60
N PRO A 483 -11.93 -16.99 4.44
CA PRO A 483 -10.77 -16.57 3.68
C PRO A 483 -11.00 -15.19 3.06
N ASP A 484 -9.94 -14.37 3.03
CA ASP A 484 -10.03 -13.00 2.54
C ASP A 484 -10.25 -12.93 1.01
N SER A 485 -11.14 -12.02 0.60
CA SER A 485 -11.30 -11.57 -0.79
C SER A 485 -11.23 -10.05 -0.83
N VAL A 486 -10.00 -9.55 -0.86
CA VAL A 486 -9.69 -8.12 -0.79
C VAL A 486 -8.78 -7.68 -1.93
N CYS A 487 -8.95 -6.47 -2.44
CA CYS A 487 -8.12 -5.98 -3.55
C CYS A 487 -6.67 -5.76 -3.12
N SER A 488 -6.51 -5.02 -2.03
CA SER A 488 -5.23 -4.62 -1.46
C SER A 488 -5.21 -4.96 0.02
N PHE A 489 -4.11 -5.54 0.48
CA PHE A 489 -3.88 -5.78 1.90
C PHE A 489 -3.65 -4.46 2.65
N PRO A 490 -3.86 -4.44 3.98
CA PRO A 490 -3.47 -3.30 4.81
C PRO A 490 -1.98 -2.99 4.62
N CYS A 491 -1.64 -1.70 4.50
CA CYS A 491 -0.26 -1.26 4.34
C CYS A 491 0.55 -1.43 5.63
N GLU A 492 1.86 -1.61 5.49
CA GLU A 492 2.76 -1.74 6.63
C GLU A 492 2.99 -0.38 7.33
N SER A 493 3.58 -0.42 8.52
CA SER A 493 3.86 0.80 9.28
C SER A 493 4.84 1.71 8.54
N GLY A 494 4.46 2.97 8.35
CA GLY A 494 5.27 3.96 7.62
C GLY A 494 4.98 4.03 6.12
N GLU A 495 4.03 3.23 5.63
CA GLU A 495 3.51 3.29 4.27
C GLU A 495 2.15 3.99 4.25
N ARG A 496 1.94 4.83 3.23
CA ARG A 496 0.65 5.46 2.95
C ARG A 496 -0.12 4.71 1.88
N LYS A 497 -1.45 4.77 1.95
CA LYS A 497 -2.37 4.24 0.93
C LYS A 497 -2.48 5.23 -0.23
N ARG A 498 -2.12 4.78 -1.43
CA ARG A 498 -2.37 5.49 -2.68
C ARG A 498 -3.48 4.80 -3.46
N MET A 499 -4.65 5.41 -3.52
CA MET A 499 -5.81 4.85 -4.22
C MET A 499 -5.56 4.65 -5.72
N VAL A 500 -6.00 3.51 -6.24
CA VAL A 500 -5.97 3.20 -7.68
C VAL A 500 -7.10 3.97 -8.37
N LYS A 501 -6.77 4.67 -9.47
CA LYS A 501 -7.77 5.43 -10.22
C LYS A 501 -8.81 4.48 -10.83
N GLY A 502 -10.08 4.74 -10.56
CA GLY A 502 -11.22 3.99 -11.11
C GLY A 502 -11.70 2.81 -10.28
N VAL A 503 -10.97 2.38 -9.23
CA VAL A 503 -11.38 1.26 -8.35
C VAL A 503 -11.19 1.65 -6.88
N PRO A 504 -12.25 2.09 -6.17
CA PRO A 504 -12.12 2.78 -4.88
C PRO A 504 -11.64 1.93 -3.68
N CYS A 505 -11.75 0.60 -3.77
CA CYS A 505 -11.27 -0.35 -2.75
C CYS A 505 -9.81 -0.78 -2.94
N CYS A 506 -9.17 -0.37 -4.04
CA CYS A 506 -7.81 -0.79 -4.36
C CYS A 506 -6.85 0.35 -4.06
N TRP A 507 -5.78 0.04 -3.34
CA TRP A 507 -4.68 0.98 -3.06
C TRP A 507 -3.33 0.32 -3.24
N HIS A 508 -2.31 1.12 -3.54
CA HIS A 508 -0.92 0.71 -3.44
C HIS A 508 -0.32 1.30 -2.16
N CYS A 509 0.51 0.52 -1.49
CA CYS A 509 1.25 0.99 -0.33
C CYS A 509 2.54 1.65 -0.81
N GLU A 510 2.75 2.90 -0.43
CA GLU A 510 3.95 3.66 -0.75
C GLU A 510 4.64 4.08 0.54
N LEU A 511 5.91 3.71 0.68
CA LEU A 511 6.72 4.10 1.83
C LEU A 511 6.95 5.63 1.85
N CYS A 512 6.69 6.28 2.98
CA CYS A 512 7.01 7.70 3.16
C CYS A 512 8.52 7.91 3.11
N ASP A 513 9.09 8.55 2.08
CA ASP A 513 10.54 8.54 1.83
C ASP A 513 11.32 9.73 2.42
N GLY A 514 12.63 9.52 2.63
CA GLY A 514 13.56 10.53 3.12
C GLY A 514 13.27 10.96 4.55
N TYR A 515 13.02 12.26 4.76
CA TYR A 515 12.70 12.84 6.08
C TYR A 515 11.19 12.89 6.35
N GLN A 516 10.40 12.12 5.61
CA GLN A 516 8.96 12.06 5.80
C GLN A 516 8.54 11.00 6.83
N TYR A 517 7.40 11.25 7.47
CA TYR A 517 6.72 10.31 8.35
C TYR A 517 5.23 10.25 7.96
N LEU A 518 4.58 9.15 8.34
CA LEU A 518 3.17 8.92 8.11
C LEU A 518 2.34 9.80 9.05
N LEU A 519 1.61 10.77 8.50
CA LEU A 519 0.74 11.67 9.25
C LEU A 519 -0.65 11.07 9.41
N ASP A 520 -1.22 10.60 8.29
CA ASP A 520 -2.49 9.89 8.21
C ASP A 520 -2.35 8.71 7.24
N GLU A 521 -3.38 7.88 7.10
CA GLU A 521 -3.31 6.69 6.22
C GLU A 521 -3.05 7.01 4.74
N PHE A 522 -3.16 8.27 4.30
CA PHE A 522 -3.09 8.68 2.88
C PHE A 522 -1.95 9.66 2.58
N ASN A 523 -1.37 10.31 3.60
CA ASN A 523 -0.47 11.45 3.48
C ASN A 523 0.79 11.25 4.34
N CYS A 524 1.93 11.56 3.72
CA CYS A 524 3.20 11.67 4.40
C CYS A 524 3.55 13.15 4.58
N ASP A 525 4.08 13.51 5.74
CA ASP A 525 4.53 14.87 6.05
C ASP A 525 6.03 14.88 6.38
N THR A 526 6.70 16.01 6.19
CA THR A 526 8.15 16.16 6.42
C THR A 526 8.46 16.51 7.87
N CYS A 527 9.43 15.80 8.48
CA CYS A 527 9.91 16.13 9.81
C CYS A 527 10.55 17.53 9.87
N PRO A 528 10.44 18.22 11.03
CA PRO A 528 11.15 19.48 11.29
C PRO A 528 12.66 19.36 11.06
N PHE A 529 13.31 20.50 10.82
CA PHE A 529 14.69 20.52 10.36
C PHE A 529 15.70 19.90 11.34
N ASP A 530 15.46 20.04 12.65
CA ASP A 530 16.25 19.48 13.76
C ASP A 530 15.94 18.00 14.05
N MET A 531 14.95 17.42 13.38
CA MET A 531 14.46 16.07 13.61
C MET A 531 14.59 15.17 12.38
N ARG A 532 14.55 13.87 12.64
CA ARG A 532 14.59 12.79 11.64
C ARG A 532 13.49 11.77 11.94
N PRO A 533 12.93 11.06 10.95
CA PRO A 533 11.91 10.06 11.20
C PRO A 533 12.42 8.90 12.08
N THR A 534 11.49 8.26 12.78
CA THR A 534 11.70 6.98 13.45
C THR A 534 11.93 5.86 12.43
N PRO A 535 12.52 4.71 12.81
CA PRO A 535 12.71 3.58 11.91
C PRO A 535 11.40 3.09 11.26
N ASN A 536 10.30 3.14 12.01
CA ASN A 536 8.96 2.78 11.54
C ASN A 536 8.24 3.93 10.82
N ARG A 537 8.90 5.10 10.67
CA ARG A 537 8.40 6.30 9.99
C ARG A 537 7.01 6.76 10.43
N THR A 538 6.64 6.54 11.69
CA THR A 538 5.35 6.97 12.26
C THR A 538 5.43 8.30 13.00
N SER A 539 6.64 8.73 13.36
CA SER A 539 6.89 9.94 14.13
C SER A 539 8.32 10.44 13.92
N CYS A 540 8.58 11.68 14.32
CA CYS A 540 9.90 12.30 14.26
C CYS A 540 10.63 12.17 15.61
N ARG A 541 11.96 12.03 15.56
CA ARG A 541 12.88 11.96 16.70
C ARG A 541 14.04 12.96 16.51
N PRO A 542 14.64 13.48 17.59
CA PRO A 542 15.73 14.45 17.47
C PRO A 542 16.96 13.87 16.77
N THR A 543 17.62 14.70 15.96
CA THR A 543 18.86 14.34 15.27
C THR A 543 20.03 14.32 16.27
N PRO A 544 20.83 13.24 16.34
CA PRO A 544 21.92 13.15 17.31
C PRO A 544 23.03 14.15 16.98
N ILE A 545 23.54 14.82 18.03
CA ILE A 545 24.59 15.83 17.94
C ILE A 545 25.95 15.19 18.16
N ILE A 546 26.91 15.47 17.28
CA ILE A 546 28.31 15.05 17.38
C ILE A 546 29.17 16.22 17.88
N LYS A 547 30.17 15.88 18.69
CA LYS A 547 31.17 16.81 19.24
C LYS A 547 32.57 16.21 19.13
N LEU A 548 33.60 17.06 19.21
CA LEU A 548 34.99 16.59 19.26
C LEU A 548 35.25 15.92 20.61
N GLU A 549 35.45 14.61 20.60
CA GLU A 549 35.80 13.84 21.79
C GLU A 549 37.32 13.78 21.98
N TRP A 550 37.76 13.80 23.24
CA TRP A 550 39.18 13.67 23.61
C TRP A 550 39.81 12.34 23.18
N SER A 551 39.00 11.31 22.97
CA SER A 551 39.36 9.99 22.47
C SER A 551 39.66 9.97 20.96
N SER A 552 39.29 11.02 20.22
CA SER A 552 39.47 11.07 18.77
C SER A 552 40.96 11.13 18.40
N PRO A 553 41.42 10.36 17.38
CA PRO A 553 42.80 10.45 16.88
C PRO A 553 43.22 11.88 16.53
N TRP A 554 42.28 12.69 16.03
CA TRP A 554 42.47 14.09 15.69
C TRP A 554 42.79 14.99 16.90
N ALA A 555 42.29 14.64 18.09
CA ALA A 555 42.55 15.37 19.34
C ALA A 555 43.83 14.90 20.06
N ILE A 556 44.19 13.63 19.96
CA ILE A 556 45.32 13.03 20.69
C ILE A 556 46.67 13.65 20.29
N ILE A 557 46.92 13.83 18.99
CA ILE A 557 48.21 14.32 18.49
C ILE A 557 48.51 15.75 18.97
N PRO A 558 47.60 16.74 18.81
CA PRO A 558 47.82 18.10 19.33
C PRO A 558 48.00 18.12 20.85
N VAL A 559 47.21 17.35 21.60
CA VAL A 559 47.30 17.33 23.07
C VAL A 559 48.66 16.82 23.52
N PHE A 560 49.17 15.75 22.91
CA PHE A 560 50.49 15.20 23.24
C PHE A 560 51.61 16.24 23.02
N LEU A 561 51.60 16.94 21.88
CA LEU A 561 52.55 18.01 21.58
C LEU A 561 52.44 19.18 22.57
N ALA A 562 51.21 19.56 22.95
CA ALA A 562 50.97 20.63 23.91
C ALA A 562 51.46 20.27 25.32
N VAL A 563 51.23 19.04 25.80
CA VAL A 563 51.73 18.57 27.10
C VAL A 563 53.25 18.59 27.15
N LEU A 564 53.92 18.04 26.13
CA LEU A 564 55.39 18.10 26.04
C LEU A 564 55.91 19.54 26.00
N GLY A 565 55.25 20.41 25.24
CA GLY A 565 55.57 21.83 25.15
C GLY A 565 55.43 22.57 26.48
N ILE A 566 54.36 22.31 27.24
CA ILE A 566 54.12 22.90 28.58
C ILE A 566 55.20 22.44 29.56
N LEU A 567 55.53 21.15 29.59
CA LEU A 567 56.57 20.60 30.47
C LEU A 567 57.94 21.22 30.15
N ALA A 568 58.30 21.28 28.87
CA ALA A 568 59.55 21.88 28.43
C ALA A 568 59.61 23.39 28.76
N THR A 569 58.54 24.13 28.47
CA THR A 569 58.47 25.58 28.75
C THR A 569 58.55 25.86 30.25
N SER A 570 57.87 25.07 31.07
CA SER A 570 57.94 25.17 32.54
C SER A 570 59.35 24.89 33.05
N GLY A 571 60.03 23.87 32.50
CA GLY A 571 61.44 23.58 32.81
C GLY A 571 62.38 24.75 32.48
N VAL A 572 62.18 25.41 31.33
CA VAL A 572 62.95 26.61 30.95
C VAL A 572 62.66 27.78 31.91
N ILE A 573 61.39 28.04 32.23
CA ILE A 573 60.98 29.12 33.15
C ILE A 573 61.61 28.89 34.54
N ILE A 574 61.49 27.69 35.10
CA ILE A 574 62.06 27.34 36.42
C ILE A 574 63.58 27.55 36.40
N THR A 575 64.27 27.11 35.35
CA THR A 575 65.73 27.30 35.21
C THR A 575 66.09 28.78 35.15
N PHE A 576 65.36 29.58 34.36
CA PHE A 576 65.60 31.02 34.22
C PHE A 576 65.31 31.79 35.52
N ILE A 577 64.31 31.39 36.31
CA ILE A 577 64.02 31.97 37.63
C ILE A 577 65.11 31.58 38.64
N ARG A 578 65.52 30.31 38.67
CA ARG A 578 66.53 29.80 39.63
C ARG A 578 67.91 30.42 39.40
N PHE A 579 68.27 30.68 38.15
CA PHE A 579 69.55 31.24 37.72
C PHE A 579 69.43 32.69 37.19
N ASN A 580 68.50 33.46 37.75
CA ASN A 580 68.14 34.81 37.29
C ASN A 580 69.30 35.84 37.34
N ASP A 581 70.29 35.61 38.19
CA ASP A 581 71.46 36.49 38.35
C ASP A 581 72.64 36.14 37.44
N THR A 582 72.54 35.06 36.66
CA THR A 582 73.60 34.63 35.76
C THR A 582 73.80 35.60 34.58
N PRO A 583 75.04 35.84 34.13
CA PRO A 583 75.33 36.79 33.05
C PRO A 583 74.65 36.44 31.73
N ILE A 584 74.42 35.14 31.44
CA ILE A 584 73.74 34.66 30.23
C ILE A 584 72.26 35.11 30.22
N VAL A 585 71.55 34.93 31.35
CA VAL A 585 70.14 35.32 31.48
C VAL A 585 69.99 36.84 31.46
N ARG A 586 70.89 37.57 32.13
CA ARG A 586 70.92 39.04 32.10
C ARG A 586 71.22 39.62 30.70
N ALA A 587 72.13 39.01 29.95
CA ALA A 587 72.48 39.44 28.59
C ALA A 587 71.32 39.28 27.59
N SER A 588 70.55 38.19 27.73
CA SER A 588 69.37 37.86 26.91
C SER A 588 68.18 38.83 27.08
N GLY A 589 68.21 39.71 28.09
CA GLY A 589 67.09 40.62 28.41
C GLY A 589 65.98 39.90 29.18
N ARG A 590 66.18 39.78 30.51
CA ARG A 590 65.34 39.00 31.44
C ARG A 590 63.83 39.22 31.27
N GLU A 591 63.42 40.49 31.33
CA GLU A 591 62.00 40.87 31.28
C GLU A 591 61.32 40.45 29.97
N LEU A 592 61.94 40.72 28.82
CA LEU A 592 61.40 40.32 27.51
C LEU A 592 61.41 38.80 27.31
N SER A 593 62.39 38.10 27.90
CA SER A 593 62.44 36.64 27.87
C SER A 593 61.30 36.01 28.68
N TYR A 594 60.92 36.57 29.83
CA TYR A 594 59.75 36.10 30.59
C TYR A 594 58.43 36.38 29.84
N VAL A 595 58.30 37.55 29.20
CA VAL A 595 57.12 37.86 28.36
C VAL A 595 57.01 36.87 27.19
N LEU A 596 58.12 36.58 26.50
CA LEU A 596 58.16 35.61 25.42
C LEU A 596 57.82 34.18 25.90
N LEU A 597 58.38 33.73 27.02
CA LEU A 597 58.06 32.41 27.60
C LEU A 597 56.60 32.30 28.05
N THR A 598 56.01 33.40 28.54
CA THR A 598 54.58 33.46 28.88
C THR A 598 53.70 33.34 27.64
N GLY A 599 54.08 34.00 26.54
CA GLY A 599 53.42 33.84 25.25
C GLY A 599 53.48 32.40 24.72
N ILE A 600 54.66 31.77 24.79
CA ILE A 600 54.86 30.36 24.40
C ILE A 600 54.01 29.41 25.25
N PHE A 601 53.97 29.63 26.56
CA PHE A 601 53.13 28.85 27.47
C PHE A 601 51.64 28.97 27.12
N LEU A 602 51.16 30.19 26.85
CA LEU A 602 49.78 30.43 26.43
C LEU A 602 49.45 29.76 25.08
N ILE A 603 50.39 29.71 24.13
CA ILE A 603 50.19 29.02 22.85
C ILE A 603 49.88 27.53 23.05
N TYR A 604 50.64 26.84 23.90
CA TYR A 604 50.36 25.42 24.20
C TYR A 604 49.07 25.22 25.00
N LEU A 605 48.70 26.17 25.88
CA LEU A 605 47.46 26.10 26.64
C LEU A 605 46.20 26.21 25.75
N ILE A 606 46.26 26.97 24.65
CA ILE A 606 45.14 27.15 23.72
C ILE A 606 44.71 25.84 23.07
N THR A 607 45.62 24.89 22.87
CA THR A 607 45.30 23.57 22.31
C THR A 607 44.19 22.85 23.09
N PHE A 608 44.20 22.95 24.43
CA PHE A 608 43.15 22.37 25.27
C PHE A 608 41.81 23.10 25.10
N LEU A 609 41.85 24.43 24.99
CA LEU A 609 40.63 25.22 24.78
C LEU A 609 39.98 24.93 23.43
N MET A 610 40.77 24.70 22.38
CA MET A 610 40.29 24.35 21.03
C MET A 610 39.67 22.95 20.95
N ILE A 611 40.04 22.03 21.84
CA ILE A 611 39.51 20.66 21.88
C ILE A 611 38.34 20.52 22.86
N ALA A 612 38.30 21.33 23.93
CA ALA A 612 37.26 21.29 24.94
C ALA A 612 35.84 21.42 24.37
N GLU A 613 34.84 20.91 25.08
CA GLU A 613 33.45 21.00 24.65
C GLU A 613 33.01 22.47 24.44
N PRO A 614 32.45 22.83 23.28
CA PRO A 614 31.99 24.18 23.00
C PRO A 614 30.92 24.61 24.02
N SER A 615 31.24 25.63 24.78
CA SER A 615 30.32 26.34 25.67
C SER A 615 30.53 27.84 25.48
N MET A 616 29.58 28.68 25.91
CA MET A 616 29.73 30.14 25.81
C MET A 616 31.07 30.63 26.38
N VAL A 617 31.50 30.06 27.51
CA VAL A 617 32.77 30.39 28.18
C VAL A 617 33.97 29.91 27.37
N VAL A 618 33.93 28.66 26.88
CA VAL A 618 35.02 28.11 26.05
C VAL A 618 35.16 28.88 24.75
N CYS A 619 34.05 29.25 24.08
CA CYS A 619 34.06 30.03 22.85
C CYS A 619 34.64 31.44 23.07
N ALA A 620 34.33 32.08 24.20
CA ALA A 620 34.93 33.37 24.57
C ALA A 620 36.45 33.24 24.76
N PHE A 621 36.92 32.24 25.52
CA PHE A 621 38.35 32.03 25.75
C PHE A 621 39.11 31.60 24.51
N ARG A 622 38.50 30.82 23.60
CA ARG A 622 39.06 30.50 22.28
C ARG A 622 39.36 31.78 21.51
N ARG A 623 38.37 32.66 21.37
CA ARG A 623 38.53 33.95 20.66
C ARG A 623 39.59 34.85 21.32
N LEU A 624 39.65 34.88 22.66
CA LEU A 624 40.61 35.71 23.39
C LEU A 624 42.05 35.22 23.20
N PHE A 625 42.32 33.95 23.48
CA PHE A 625 43.68 33.46 23.57
C PHE A 625 44.29 33.14 22.21
N LEU A 626 43.50 32.74 21.21
CA LEU A 626 43.97 32.31 19.88
C LEU A 626 44.94 33.32 19.24
N GLY A 627 44.58 34.61 19.24
CA GLY A 627 45.46 35.67 18.72
C GLY A 627 46.44 36.23 19.76
N LEU A 628 46.09 36.17 21.05
CA LEU A 628 46.85 36.82 22.11
C LEU A 628 48.20 36.11 22.41
N GLY A 629 48.22 34.77 22.49
CA GLY A 629 49.48 34.04 22.69
C GLY A 629 50.49 34.28 21.55
N MET A 630 49.95 34.30 20.34
CA MET A 630 50.51 34.83 19.08
C MET A 630 51.26 36.15 19.26
N SER A 631 50.45 37.15 19.56
CA SER A 631 50.85 38.54 19.65
C SER A 631 51.88 38.77 20.76
N ILE A 632 51.74 38.15 21.94
CA ILE A 632 52.69 38.28 23.05
C ILE A 632 54.08 37.78 22.61
N SER A 633 54.14 36.60 22.00
CA SER A 633 55.40 35.98 21.57
C SER A 633 56.11 36.82 20.51
N TYR A 634 55.40 37.19 19.43
CA TYR A 634 56.00 37.95 18.35
C TYR A 634 56.28 39.43 18.71
N SER A 635 55.49 40.05 19.59
CA SER A 635 55.76 41.42 20.06
C SER A 635 57.04 41.48 20.90
N ALA A 636 57.26 40.50 21.78
CA ALA A 636 58.48 40.39 22.57
C ALA A 636 59.69 40.10 21.69
N MET A 637 59.56 39.18 20.73
CA MET A 637 60.63 38.86 19.78
C MET A 637 60.96 40.04 18.86
N LEU A 638 59.96 40.76 18.33
CA LEU A 638 60.15 41.96 17.52
C LEU A 638 60.87 43.06 18.30
N THR A 639 60.47 43.30 19.55
CA THR A 639 61.12 44.30 20.42
C THR A 639 62.59 43.93 20.68
N LYS A 640 62.86 42.64 20.86
CA LYS A 640 64.22 42.11 21.05
C LYS A 640 65.08 42.25 19.79
N THR A 641 64.55 41.92 18.62
CA THR A 641 65.25 42.07 17.33
C THR A 641 65.47 43.55 16.97
N ASN A 642 64.46 44.39 17.18
CA ASN A 642 64.55 45.84 16.95
C ASN A 642 65.60 46.49 17.85
N ARG A 643 65.72 46.07 19.11
CA ARG A 643 66.81 46.50 20.00
C ARG A 643 68.18 46.18 19.40
N ILE A 644 68.41 44.95 18.93
CA ILE A 644 69.68 44.52 18.33
C ILE A 644 69.99 45.37 17.08
N TYR A 645 69.01 45.55 16.20
CA TYR A 645 69.13 46.37 15.00
C TYR A 645 69.51 47.82 15.33
N ARG A 646 68.82 48.47 16.27
CA ARG A 646 69.08 49.87 16.65
C ARG A 646 70.45 50.08 17.28
N ILE A 647 70.92 49.13 18.09
CA ILE A 647 72.26 49.17 18.69
C ILE A 647 73.33 49.13 17.59
N PHE A 648 73.19 48.24 16.62
CA PHE A 648 74.18 48.07 15.55
C PHE A 648 74.14 49.21 14.52
N GLU A 649 72.95 49.64 14.11
CA GLU A 649 72.79 50.70 13.10
C GLU A 649 73.22 52.07 13.62
N GLN A 650 72.94 52.37 14.90
CA GLN A 650 73.42 53.60 15.52
C GLN A 650 74.92 53.51 15.84
N GLY A 651 75.43 52.33 16.20
CA GLY A 651 76.87 52.07 16.39
C GLY A 651 77.72 52.30 15.13
N LYS A 652 77.13 52.22 13.93
CA LYS A 652 77.77 52.63 12.66
C LYS A 652 77.86 54.15 12.48
N LYS A 653 76.98 54.91 13.12
CA LYS A 653 76.80 56.36 12.89
C LYS A 653 77.31 57.24 14.06
N SER A 654 77.31 56.74 15.29
CA SER A 654 77.69 57.50 16.50
C SER A 654 78.06 56.58 17.67
N VAL A 655 78.91 57.07 18.58
CA VAL A 655 79.30 56.39 19.84
C VAL A 655 78.25 56.58 20.95
N THR A 656 77.21 57.39 20.71
CA THR A 656 76.13 57.62 21.69
C THR A 656 75.09 56.49 21.70
N PRO A 657 74.64 56.02 22.87
CA PRO A 657 73.65 54.96 22.95
C PRO A 657 72.29 55.43 22.40
N PRO A 658 71.59 54.61 21.59
CA PRO A 658 70.23 54.91 21.14
C PRO A 658 69.25 55.21 22.28
N LYS A 659 68.29 56.13 22.05
CA LYS A 659 67.15 56.36 22.95
C LYS A 659 66.31 55.06 23.09
N PHE A 660 65.60 54.83 24.20
CA PHE A 660 64.74 53.63 24.40
C PHE A 660 65.47 52.26 24.45
N ILE A 661 66.65 52.19 25.06
CA ILE A 661 67.36 50.91 25.34
C ILE A 661 67.03 50.35 26.73
N SER A 662 66.45 51.15 27.62
CA SER A 662 66.11 50.72 28.98
C SER A 662 65.10 49.55 28.98
N PRO A 663 65.24 48.54 29.86
CA PRO A 663 64.27 47.45 30.01
C PRO A 663 62.83 47.94 30.18
N SER A 664 62.60 49.02 30.94
CA SER A 664 61.28 49.62 31.13
C SER A 664 60.68 50.17 29.82
N SER A 665 61.50 50.81 28.98
CA SER A 665 61.04 51.30 27.68
C SER A 665 60.74 50.17 26.67
N GLN A 666 61.43 49.04 26.78
CA GLN A 666 61.19 47.87 25.93
C GLN A 666 59.88 47.17 26.30
N LEU A 667 59.60 47.02 27.61
CA LEU A 667 58.33 46.49 28.08
C LEU A 667 57.15 47.36 27.61
N ILE A 668 57.27 48.69 27.72
CA ILE A 668 56.21 49.61 27.24
C ILE A 668 55.93 49.41 25.74
N ILE A 669 56.97 49.32 24.90
CA ILE A 669 56.80 49.05 23.46
C ILE A 669 56.11 47.70 23.22
N THR A 670 56.51 46.66 23.95
CA THR A 670 55.89 45.33 23.84
C THR A 670 54.43 45.36 24.28
N PHE A 671 54.09 46.05 25.37
CA PHE A 671 52.71 46.19 25.83
C PHE A 671 51.83 46.99 24.86
N ILE A 672 52.37 48.04 24.21
CA ILE A 672 51.65 48.78 23.18
C ILE A 672 51.28 47.85 22.01
N LEU A 673 52.23 47.05 21.53
CA LEU A 673 51.97 46.09 20.43
C LEU A 673 50.94 45.02 20.84
N ILE A 674 51.01 44.49 22.07
CA ILE A 674 50.02 43.54 22.58
C ILE A 674 48.62 44.19 22.71
N SER A 675 48.56 45.45 23.13
CA SER A 675 47.30 46.17 23.33
C SER A 675 46.48 46.33 22.05
N VAL A 676 47.14 46.40 20.88
CA VAL A 676 46.47 46.44 19.57
C VAL A 676 45.65 45.16 19.33
N GLN A 677 46.22 43.98 19.64
CA GLN A 677 45.49 42.70 19.53
C GLN A 677 44.33 42.63 20.52
N LEU A 678 44.55 43.05 21.77
CA LEU A 678 43.51 43.03 22.81
C LEU A 678 42.33 43.93 22.43
N LEU A 679 42.60 45.15 21.95
CA LEU A 679 41.56 46.07 21.50
C LEU A 679 40.73 45.47 20.36
N GLY A 680 41.38 44.83 19.38
CA GLY A 680 40.69 44.15 18.28
C GLY A 680 39.75 43.03 18.75
N VAL A 681 40.18 42.22 19.72
CA VAL A 681 39.35 41.15 20.30
C VAL A 681 38.17 41.73 21.10
N PHE A 682 38.36 42.78 21.89
CA PHE A 682 37.27 43.40 22.65
C PHE A 682 36.23 44.07 21.75
N ILE A 683 36.66 44.72 20.66
CA ILE A 683 35.74 45.24 19.63
C ILE A 683 34.94 44.08 19.04
N TRP A 684 35.58 42.95 18.75
CA TRP A 684 34.88 41.78 18.23
C TRP A 684 33.86 41.21 19.22
N PHE A 685 34.15 41.13 20.52
CA PHE A 685 33.16 40.74 21.53
C PHE A 685 31.94 41.67 21.56
N GLY A 686 32.12 42.97 21.31
CA GLY A 686 31.02 43.94 21.23
C GLY A 686 30.14 43.77 19.99
N VAL A 687 30.72 43.41 18.84
CA VAL A 687 29.99 43.25 17.57
C VAL A 687 29.31 41.89 17.48
N VAL A 688 30.01 40.82 17.85
CA VAL A 688 29.50 39.44 17.77
C VAL A 688 29.75 38.76 19.12
N PRO A 689 28.72 38.60 19.98
CA PRO A 689 28.90 37.90 21.25
C PRO A 689 29.24 36.41 21.04
N PRO A 690 30.10 35.82 21.89
CA PRO A 690 30.46 34.41 21.79
C PRO A 690 29.26 33.53 22.20
N HIS A 691 28.75 32.75 21.26
CA HIS A 691 27.70 31.75 21.51
C HIS A 691 27.99 30.45 20.76
N THR A 692 27.24 29.40 21.09
CA THR A 692 27.34 28.07 20.49
C THR A 692 26.19 27.86 19.52
N THR A 693 26.46 27.24 18.38
CA THR A 693 25.46 26.89 17.35
C THR A 693 25.58 25.42 16.98
N VAL A 694 24.44 24.81 16.65
CA VAL A 694 24.38 23.44 16.12
C VAL A 694 24.08 23.54 14.64
N ASP A 695 24.97 23.00 13.82
CA ASP A 695 24.83 23.00 12.38
C ASP A 695 24.33 21.62 11.91
N PHE A 696 23.15 21.59 11.29
CA PHE A 696 22.54 20.38 10.76
C PHE A 696 22.64 20.31 9.22
N ASP A 697 23.11 21.36 8.54
CA ASP A 697 23.17 21.41 7.07
C ASP A 697 24.31 20.56 6.52
N GLU A 698 25.45 20.55 7.20
CA GLU A 698 26.69 19.93 6.71
C GLU A 698 26.65 18.39 6.70
N LEU A 699 25.79 17.78 7.52
CA LEU A 699 25.68 16.33 7.72
C LEU A 699 24.23 15.83 7.61
N ARG A 700 23.49 16.32 6.60
CA ARG A 700 22.15 15.84 6.24
C ARG A 700 22.15 14.99 4.95
N PRO A 701 22.57 13.72 5.01
CA PRO A 701 22.53 12.83 3.85
C PRO A 701 21.08 12.48 3.46
N PRO A 702 20.87 11.94 2.24
CA PRO A 702 19.54 11.48 1.79
C PRO A 702 18.94 10.43 2.74
N ASN A 703 19.78 9.61 3.35
CA ASN A 703 19.34 8.63 4.34
C ASN A 703 19.29 9.27 5.75
N PRO A 704 18.10 9.39 6.36
CA PRO A 704 17.91 10.05 7.65
C PRO A 704 18.63 9.34 8.82
N GLU A 705 19.00 8.06 8.69
CA GLU A 705 19.71 7.36 9.76
C GLU A 705 21.12 7.90 10.04
N TYR A 706 21.74 8.47 9.02
CA TYR A 706 23.08 9.03 9.10
C TYR A 706 23.09 10.54 9.37
N ALA A 707 21.93 11.16 9.55
CA ALA A 707 21.83 12.58 9.88
C ALA A 707 22.48 12.86 11.25
N ARG A 708 23.40 13.83 11.28
CA ARG A 708 24.10 14.28 12.49
C ARG A 708 24.12 15.79 12.55
N GLY A 709 23.96 16.37 13.74
CA GLY A 709 24.21 17.81 13.97
C GLY A 709 25.60 18.04 14.53
N ILE A 710 26.32 19.07 14.11
CA ILE A 710 27.66 19.40 14.62
C ILE A 710 27.55 20.55 15.63
N LEU A 711 27.99 20.33 16.87
CA LEU A 711 28.09 21.40 17.87
C LEU A 711 29.39 22.18 17.69
N LYS A 712 29.30 23.47 17.32
CA LYS A 712 30.46 24.36 17.14
C LYS A 712 30.25 25.73 17.82
N CYS A 713 31.35 26.46 18.01
CA CYS A 713 31.25 27.89 18.37
C CYS A 713 30.83 28.66 17.12
N ASP A 714 29.97 29.67 17.26
CA ASP A 714 29.61 30.55 16.14
C ASP A 714 30.81 31.41 15.76
N MET A 715 31.64 30.91 14.86
CA MET A 715 32.88 31.57 14.46
C MET A 715 33.13 31.23 12.99
N SER A 716 32.97 32.21 12.11
CA SER A 716 33.24 32.01 10.69
C SER A 716 34.75 31.88 10.42
N ASP A 717 35.10 31.14 9.37
CA ASP A 717 36.49 30.95 8.92
C ASP A 717 37.22 32.28 8.68
N LEU A 718 36.50 33.26 8.13
CA LEU A 718 37.03 34.61 7.92
C LEU A 718 37.38 35.29 9.25
N SER A 719 36.56 35.09 10.29
CA SER A 719 36.81 35.67 11.60
C SER A 719 37.99 34.99 12.31
N LEU A 720 38.15 33.68 12.14
CA LEU A 720 39.32 32.93 12.62
C LEU A 720 40.63 33.49 12.02
N ILE A 721 40.65 33.75 10.72
CA ILE A 721 41.79 34.33 10.02
C ILE A 721 42.01 35.78 10.42
N GLY A 722 40.93 36.55 10.57
CA GLY A 722 40.97 37.92 11.09
C GLY A 722 41.69 37.99 12.44
N CYS A 723 41.40 37.03 13.32
CA CYS A 723 42.02 36.91 14.65
C CYS A 723 43.55 36.73 14.60
N LEU A 724 44.05 36.04 13.57
CA LEU A 724 45.46 35.68 13.38
C LEU A 724 46.23 36.69 12.52
N SER A 725 45.52 37.51 11.74
CA SER A 725 46.09 38.43 10.76
C SER A 725 47.15 39.37 11.35
N TYR A 726 46.87 39.99 12.51
CA TYR A 726 47.83 40.88 13.18
C TYR A 726 49.07 40.13 13.66
N SER A 727 48.91 38.89 14.14
CA SER A 727 50.05 38.04 14.52
C SER A 727 50.93 37.68 13.31
N MET A 728 50.35 37.49 12.12
CA MET A 728 51.12 37.32 10.88
C MET A 728 51.89 38.57 10.50
N VAL A 729 51.27 39.75 10.62
CA VAL A 729 51.94 41.04 10.35
C VAL A 729 53.12 41.23 11.30
N LEU A 730 52.97 40.94 12.58
CA LEU A 730 54.06 40.98 13.56
C LEU A 730 55.18 40.01 13.20
N MET A 731 54.83 38.77 12.81
CA MET A 731 55.80 37.76 12.38
C MET A 731 56.59 38.24 11.15
N VAL A 732 55.92 38.67 10.07
CA VAL A 732 56.58 39.17 8.85
C VAL A 732 57.48 40.37 9.17
N THR A 733 56.98 41.30 9.97
CA THR A 733 57.76 42.48 10.41
C THR A 733 59.02 42.04 11.17
N CYS A 734 58.89 41.07 12.08
CA CYS A 734 60.02 40.53 12.83
C CYS A 734 61.02 39.82 11.91
N THR A 735 60.57 39.12 10.87
CA THR A 735 61.44 38.50 9.85
C THR A 735 62.24 39.54 9.07
N VAL A 736 61.61 40.65 8.67
CA VAL A 736 62.31 41.76 7.99
C VAL A 736 63.41 42.35 8.88
N TYR A 737 63.12 42.58 10.16
CA TYR A 737 64.14 43.05 11.10
C TYR A 737 65.24 42.02 11.37
N ALA A 738 64.90 40.72 11.41
CA ALA A 738 65.86 39.65 11.58
C ALA A 738 66.85 39.61 10.39
N ILE A 739 66.37 39.75 9.16
CA ILE A 739 67.21 39.85 7.95
C ILE A 739 68.16 41.04 8.05
N LYS A 740 67.65 42.23 8.44
CA LYS A 740 68.47 43.43 8.63
C LYS A 740 69.53 43.25 9.72
N SER A 741 69.31 42.39 10.69
CA SER A 741 70.24 42.10 11.79
C SER A 741 71.26 40.98 11.49
N ARG A 742 71.24 40.37 10.29
CA ARG A 742 72.13 39.23 9.94
C ARG A 742 73.62 39.60 9.88
N GLY A 743 73.94 40.87 9.62
CA GLY A 743 75.33 41.37 9.54
C GLY A 743 76.02 41.64 10.88
N VAL A 744 75.42 41.26 12.01
CA VAL A 744 76.00 41.45 13.35
C VAL A 744 77.11 40.42 13.59
N PRO A 745 78.34 40.84 14.01
CA PRO A 745 79.47 39.94 14.23
C PRO A 745 79.21 38.92 15.35
N GLU A 746 79.86 37.75 15.26
CA GLU A 746 79.63 36.56 16.11
C GLU A 746 79.88 36.76 17.62
N THR A 747 80.42 37.90 18.03
CA THR A 747 80.56 38.23 19.46
C THR A 747 79.21 38.50 20.14
N PHE A 748 78.15 38.79 19.39
CA PHE A 748 76.76 38.86 19.86
C PHE A 748 75.95 37.65 19.35
N ASN A 749 76.17 36.49 20.00
CA ASN A 749 75.65 35.16 19.66
C ASN A 749 74.11 34.98 19.62
N GLU A 750 73.32 36.05 19.70
CA GLU A 750 71.85 35.97 19.83
C GLU A 750 71.09 36.27 18.53
N ALA A 751 71.69 36.94 17.55
CA ALA A 751 70.99 37.33 16.31
C ALA A 751 70.74 36.16 15.34
N LYS A 752 71.67 35.21 15.21
CA LYS A 752 71.53 34.04 14.31
C LYS A 752 70.38 33.10 14.74
N PRO A 753 70.26 32.69 16.01
CA PRO A 753 69.14 31.84 16.47
C PRO A 753 67.76 32.51 16.31
N ILE A 754 67.68 33.84 16.50
CA ILE A 754 66.47 34.62 16.24
C ILE A 754 66.10 34.58 14.76
N GLY A 755 67.07 34.78 13.86
CA GLY A 755 66.85 34.66 12.42
C GLY A 755 66.31 33.29 12.01
N PHE A 756 66.93 32.20 12.48
CA PHE A 756 66.46 30.84 12.20
C PHE A 756 65.04 30.60 12.73
N THR A 757 64.75 31.06 13.95
CA THR A 757 63.39 30.98 14.53
C THR A 757 62.36 31.67 13.64
N MET A 758 62.66 32.87 13.15
CA MET A 758 61.76 33.62 12.26
C MET A 758 61.55 32.95 10.91
N TYR A 759 62.61 32.44 10.28
CA TYR A 759 62.49 31.79 8.96
C TYR A 759 61.65 30.51 9.05
N THR A 760 61.93 29.66 10.04
CA THR A 760 61.19 28.41 10.21
C THR A 760 59.72 28.65 10.58
N THR A 761 59.43 29.65 11.43
CA THR A 761 58.04 29.98 11.76
C THR A 761 57.26 30.55 10.57
N CYS A 762 57.89 31.37 9.72
CA CYS A 762 57.25 31.82 8.48
C CYS A 762 56.89 30.67 7.53
N ILE A 763 57.76 29.66 7.37
CA ILE A 763 57.48 28.49 6.52
C ILE A 763 56.29 27.69 7.04
N ILE A 764 56.21 27.46 8.36
CA ILE A 764 55.08 26.74 8.98
C ILE A 764 53.75 27.47 8.69
N TRP A 765 53.72 28.80 8.81
CA TRP A 765 52.51 29.58 8.56
C TRP A 765 52.15 29.71 7.08
N LEU A 766 53.15 29.74 6.18
CA LEU A 766 52.89 29.67 4.73
C LEU A 766 52.29 28.32 4.31
N ALA A 767 52.66 27.23 4.97
CA ALA A 767 52.07 25.91 4.73
C ALA A 767 50.66 25.78 5.33
N PHE A 768 50.39 26.42 6.47
CA PHE A 768 49.07 26.36 7.14
C PHE A 768 47.93 26.91 6.27
N VAL A 769 48.12 28.09 5.66
CA VAL A 769 47.06 28.79 4.92
C VAL A 769 46.41 27.92 3.81
N PRO A 770 47.16 27.29 2.88
CA PRO A 770 46.55 26.45 1.85
C PRO A 770 45.89 25.18 2.40
N ILE A 771 46.42 24.58 3.49
CA ILE A 771 45.83 23.39 4.11
C ILE A 771 44.48 23.73 4.77
N PHE A 772 44.39 24.90 5.41
CA PHE A 772 43.17 25.35 6.09
C PHE A 772 42.00 25.58 5.12
N PHE A 773 42.27 26.17 3.94
CA PHE A 773 41.23 26.42 2.93
C PHE A 773 40.93 25.22 2.04
N GLY A 774 41.94 24.39 1.73
CA GLY A 774 41.77 23.19 0.89
C GLY A 774 40.89 22.12 1.52
N THR A 775 40.69 22.16 2.84
CA THR A 775 39.89 21.18 3.61
C THR A 775 38.43 21.60 3.79
N SER A 776 38.03 22.77 3.25
CA SER A 776 36.68 23.33 3.37
C SER A 776 35.56 22.48 2.77
N GLN A 777 35.88 21.60 1.81
CA GLN A 777 34.92 20.70 1.15
C GLN A 777 34.81 19.30 1.77
N SER A 778 35.60 18.97 2.80
CA SER A 778 35.59 17.64 3.41
C SER A 778 34.47 17.49 4.44
N THR A 779 33.86 16.31 4.50
CA THR A 779 32.89 15.90 5.55
C THR A 779 33.49 16.00 6.96
N GLU A 780 34.82 15.95 7.08
CA GLU A 780 35.56 16.06 8.35
C GLU A 780 36.19 17.46 8.56
N LYS A 781 35.72 18.49 7.85
CA LYS A 781 36.36 19.82 7.86
C LYS A 781 36.65 20.38 9.26
N MET A 782 35.72 20.23 10.20
CA MET A 782 35.88 20.73 11.57
C MET A 782 37.07 20.06 12.27
N PHE A 783 37.20 18.74 12.13
CA PHE A 783 38.27 17.95 12.73
C PHE A 783 39.63 18.35 12.16
N ILE A 784 39.71 18.46 10.83
CA ILE A 784 40.96 18.73 10.13
C ILE A 784 41.43 20.17 10.36
N GLN A 785 40.54 21.17 10.27
CA GLN A 785 40.88 22.57 10.47
C GLN A 785 41.36 22.85 11.91
N THR A 786 40.67 22.31 12.91
CA THR A 786 41.03 22.49 14.33
C THR A 786 42.38 21.84 14.65
N THR A 787 42.60 20.62 14.15
CA THR A 787 43.86 19.88 14.35
C THR A 787 45.02 20.59 13.68
N THR A 788 44.86 20.99 12.42
CA THR A 788 45.92 21.66 11.65
C THR A 788 46.33 22.99 12.32
N LEU A 789 45.36 23.78 12.76
CA LEU A 789 45.61 25.06 13.44
C LEU A 789 46.41 24.88 14.74
N THR A 790 45.98 23.95 15.61
CA THR A 790 46.63 23.70 16.91
C THR A 790 48.03 23.10 16.76
N VAL A 791 48.22 22.22 15.76
CA VAL A 791 49.54 21.66 15.40
C VAL A 791 50.47 22.75 14.89
N SER A 792 50.05 23.58 13.92
CA SER A 792 50.87 24.68 13.40
C SER A 792 51.30 25.68 14.49
N MET A 793 50.38 26.02 15.41
CA MET A 793 50.69 26.86 16.57
C MET A 793 51.72 26.19 17.51
N SER A 794 51.52 24.92 17.85
CA SER A 794 52.42 24.16 18.73
C SER A 794 53.82 24.01 18.12
N LEU A 795 53.92 23.77 16.81
CA LEU A 795 55.20 23.73 16.08
C LEU A 795 55.91 25.09 16.13
N SER A 796 55.18 26.19 15.91
CA SER A 796 55.73 27.54 15.97
C SER A 796 56.30 27.88 17.36
N ALA A 797 55.59 27.49 18.43
CA ALA A 797 56.06 27.60 19.80
C ALA A 797 57.29 26.72 20.07
N THR A 798 57.30 25.49 19.57
CA THR A 798 58.39 24.51 19.76
C THR A 798 59.69 24.99 19.10
N VAL A 799 59.59 25.55 17.89
CA VAL A 799 60.74 26.14 17.19
C VAL A 799 61.31 27.31 18.00
N SER A 800 60.44 28.17 18.53
CA SER A 800 60.85 29.31 19.36
C SER A 800 61.53 28.88 20.66
N LEU A 801 61.03 27.84 21.32
CA LEU A 801 61.62 27.26 22.52
C LEU A 801 62.98 26.58 22.19
N GLY A 802 63.01 25.77 21.14
CA GLY A 802 64.14 24.96 20.73
C GLY A 802 65.34 25.78 20.27
N MET A 803 65.13 26.76 19.40
CA MET A 803 66.21 27.55 18.81
C MET A 803 66.73 28.64 19.77
N LEU A 804 65.86 29.25 20.58
CA LEU A 804 66.23 30.42 21.41
C LEU A 804 66.66 30.07 22.82
N TYR A 805 66.08 29.04 23.43
CA TYR A 805 66.21 28.77 24.86
C TYR A 805 66.96 27.47 25.18
N ILE A 806 66.80 26.40 24.39
CA ILE A 806 67.55 25.15 24.64
C ILE A 806 69.07 25.36 24.66
N PRO A 807 69.70 26.08 23.71
CA PRO A 807 71.15 26.32 23.77
C PRO A 807 71.58 27.06 25.05
N LYS A 808 70.74 27.96 25.56
CA LYS A 808 71.02 28.74 26.78
C LYS A 808 70.87 27.88 28.04
N VAL A 809 69.81 27.09 28.11
CA VAL A 809 69.57 26.15 29.23
C VAL A 809 70.65 25.08 29.26
N TYR A 810 71.05 24.55 28.10
CA TYR A 810 72.14 23.59 27.97
C TYR A 810 73.45 24.14 28.55
N VAL A 811 73.83 25.37 28.20
CA VAL A 811 75.03 26.01 28.75
C VAL A 811 74.90 26.29 30.26
N ILE A 812 73.72 26.72 30.74
CA ILE A 812 73.50 27.02 32.17
C ILE A 812 73.61 25.75 33.04
N ILE A 813 73.13 24.60 32.56
CA ILE A 813 73.08 23.35 33.33
C ILE A 813 74.36 22.51 33.17
N PHE A 814 74.81 22.30 31.93
CA PHE A 814 75.89 21.34 31.64
C PHE A 814 77.28 21.98 31.52
N HIS A 815 77.36 23.29 31.26
CA HIS A 815 78.63 24.02 31.08
C HIS A 815 78.71 25.29 31.95
N PRO A 816 78.61 25.19 33.29
CA PRO A 816 78.63 26.34 34.19
C PRO A 816 79.94 27.16 34.10
N GLU A 817 81.03 26.57 33.62
CA GLU A 817 82.32 27.23 33.37
C GLU A 817 82.25 28.32 32.29
N GLN A 818 81.26 28.26 31.40
CA GLN A 818 81.02 29.29 30.37
C GLN A 818 80.12 30.43 30.89
N ASN A 819 79.62 30.33 32.12
CA ASN A 819 78.67 31.25 32.74
C ASN A 819 79.34 32.34 33.61
N VAL A 820 80.54 32.77 33.24
CA VAL A 820 81.31 33.83 33.91
C VAL A 820 81.46 35.08 33.03
N GLN A 821 81.48 36.24 33.67
CA GLN A 821 81.55 37.53 32.98
C GLN A 821 82.94 37.73 32.34
N LYS A 822 83.07 37.52 31.02
CA LYS A 822 84.32 37.83 30.30
C LYS A 822 84.62 39.34 30.44
N ARG A 823 85.72 39.68 31.14
CA ARG A 823 86.20 41.06 31.33
C ARG A 823 86.29 41.77 29.97
N LYS A 824 85.61 42.91 29.83
CA LYS A 824 85.70 43.81 28.67
C LYS A 824 87.16 44.21 28.46
N ARG A 825 87.83 43.74 27.40
CA ARG A 825 88.99 44.46 26.85
C ARG A 825 88.46 45.79 26.33
N SER A 826 88.78 46.86 27.06
CA SER A 826 88.37 48.22 26.74
C SER A 826 88.81 48.59 25.33
N PHE A 827 87.88 49.08 24.52
CA PHE A 827 88.09 49.63 23.18
C PHE A 827 89.17 50.74 23.16
N LYS A 828 89.48 51.34 24.33
CA LYS A 828 90.62 52.27 24.52
C LYS A 828 92.00 51.62 24.26
N ALA A 829 92.20 50.34 24.57
CA ALA A 829 93.52 49.70 24.45
C ALA A 829 93.89 49.33 23.01
N VAL A 830 92.91 49.09 22.13
CA VAL A 830 93.16 48.78 20.71
C VAL A 830 93.46 50.04 19.92
N VAL A 831 92.83 51.17 20.27
CA VAL A 831 93.10 52.46 19.62
C VAL A 831 94.46 53.03 20.05
N GLN A 832 94.88 52.84 21.30
CA GLN A 832 96.21 53.25 21.80
C GLN A 832 97.35 52.37 21.25
N ALA A 833 97.09 51.09 20.97
CA ALA A 833 98.07 50.20 20.32
C ALA A 833 98.20 50.47 18.81
N ALA A 834 97.17 51.03 18.15
CA ALA A 834 97.21 51.44 16.75
C ALA A 834 97.81 52.85 16.52
N THR A 835 98.02 53.65 17.58
CA THR A 835 98.72 54.96 17.49
C THR A 835 100.21 54.88 17.82
N VAL A 836 100.71 53.75 18.33
CA VAL A 836 102.13 53.57 18.68
C VAL A 836 102.91 52.81 17.59
N SER A 837 102.23 52.11 16.68
CA SER A 837 102.86 51.39 15.55
C SER A 837 103.07 52.23 14.28
N THR A 838 102.69 53.52 14.27
CA THR A 838 102.84 54.44 13.12
C THR A 838 104.01 55.41 13.23
N HIS A 839 104.90 55.29 14.22
CA HIS A 839 106.08 56.16 14.36
C HIS A 839 107.44 55.51 14.06
N LEU A 840 107.47 54.26 13.59
CA LEU A 840 108.70 53.54 13.21
C LEU A 840 108.51 52.79 11.89
N SER A 841 108.41 53.53 10.78
CA SER A 841 108.91 53.10 9.45
C SER A 841 108.64 54.18 8.41
N GLN A 842 109.38 55.29 8.50
CA GLN A 842 109.50 56.26 7.41
C GLN A 842 110.98 56.42 7.06
N LYS A 843 111.58 55.38 6.46
CA LYS A 843 112.79 55.52 5.63
C LYS A 843 113.04 54.28 4.76
N SER A 844 112.52 54.29 3.54
CA SER A 844 113.16 53.76 2.32
C SER A 844 112.09 53.67 1.22
N SER A 845 112.08 54.69 0.36
CA SER A 845 111.62 54.57 -1.01
C SER A 845 112.79 54.02 -1.82
N ASP A 846 112.59 52.94 -2.58
CA ASP A 846 112.78 52.98 -4.04
C ASP A 846 112.65 51.60 -4.73
N LYS A 847 111.89 51.65 -5.83
CA LYS A 847 112.05 50.94 -7.11
C LYS A 847 111.58 49.49 -7.33
N ILE A 848 110.53 49.44 -8.17
CA ILE A 848 110.45 48.78 -9.50
C ILE A 848 110.02 47.30 -9.58
N ASN A 849 108.87 47.16 -10.25
CA ASN A 849 108.41 46.19 -11.26
C ASN A 849 108.78 44.70 -11.16
N GLY A 850 107.76 43.86 -11.37
CA GLY A 850 107.94 42.49 -11.82
C GLY A 850 106.68 41.66 -11.72
N PHE A 851 105.82 41.75 -12.73
CA PHE A 851 104.81 40.73 -13.01
C PHE A 851 105.52 39.41 -13.33
N PHE A 852 105.20 38.32 -12.62
CA PHE A 852 105.23 36.99 -13.20
C PHE A 852 104.15 36.11 -12.57
N VAL A 853 103.27 35.66 -13.46
CA VAL A 853 102.21 34.68 -13.30
C VAL A 853 102.84 33.32 -13.05
N MET A 854 102.34 32.54 -12.08
CA MET A 854 102.13 31.10 -12.31
C MET A 854 101.31 30.38 -11.23
N TRP A 855 100.40 29.53 -11.74
CA TRP A 855 99.66 28.40 -11.15
C TRP A 855 98.41 28.70 -10.30
N ASN A 856 97.21 28.54 -10.88
CA ASN A 856 96.47 27.29 -11.15
C ASN A 856 95.99 26.58 -9.88
N SER A 857 94.68 26.50 -9.66
CA SER A 857 93.87 25.44 -10.28
C SER A 857 92.37 25.66 -10.01
N HIS A 858 91.59 25.29 -11.01
CA HIS A 858 90.16 25.46 -11.20
C HIS A 858 89.55 24.02 -11.21
N ILE A 859 88.32 23.88 -10.69
CA ILE A 859 87.23 22.99 -11.16
C ILE A 859 87.30 21.50 -10.75
N SER A 860 86.30 21.03 -9.96
CA SER A 860 85.20 20.18 -10.47
C SER A 860 84.32 19.50 -9.40
N PHE A 861 83.04 19.89 -9.41
CA PHE A 861 81.83 19.03 -9.32
C PHE A 861 81.95 17.86 -10.35
N GLU A 862 81.28 16.70 -10.30
CA GLU A 862 79.85 16.44 -10.14
C GLU A 862 79.63 14.91 -10.25
N THR A 863 78.63 14.41 -9.52
CA THR A 863 77.66 13.33 -9.82
C THR A 863 77.93 12.23 -10.86
N GLU A 864 77.52 11.01 -10.51
CA GLU A 864 76.90 10.09 -11.46
C GLU A 864 75.50 9.64 -11.00
N ASN A 865 74.65 9.47 -12.02
CA ASN A 865 73.19 9.36 -12.09
C ASN A 865 72.54 8.03 -11.61
N MET A 866 71.23 8.17 -11.31
CA MET A 866 70.07 7.34 -11.71
C MET A 866 69.88 5.86 -11.29
N CYS A 867 68.59 5.59 -11.07
CA CYS A 867 67.85 4.31 -11.14
C CYS A 867 67.99 3.34 -9.96
N SER A 868 66.95 3.22 -9.13
CA SER A 868 65.90 2.20 -9.32
C SER A 868 64.93 2.11 -8.12
N LEU A 869 63.64 2.18 -8.47
CA LEU A 869 62.39 1.89 -7.73
C LEU A 869 61.95 2.85 -6.61
#